data_AF-A0A424KYX0-F1
#
_entry.id   AF-A0A424KYX0-F1
#
_cell.length_a   1.000
_cell.length_b   1.000
_cell.length_c   1.000
_cell.angle_alpha   90.00
_cell.angle_beta   90.00
_cell.angle_gamma   90.00
#
_symmetry.space_group_name_H-M   'P 1'
#
loop_
_entity.id
_entity.type
_entity.pdbx_description
1 polymer ?
#
loop_
_entity_poly.entity_id
_entity_poly.type
_entity_poly.pdbx_seq_one_letter_code
_entity_poly.pdbx_strand_id
1 'polypeptide(L)'
;MRKHLKIGLLTVLSCTFLMEMAAARSQSSAPKGPPAAAAAPPPWPVLLGARVMLCERNRPVASRVVLVPDAATYLEQISRWSPLGQWPVLFEDDPGTAQFIRAFKPDEILRVPPTERLLPEDLEQRQRLATAVAKISFGAVDPRVGFREYYEKLGWRPPGFVVTSMDDPAWTAGVALAAGRGLPLVFVDGDFGGPNRELPASRLRELELMIRDGARSTGYEWSGLGDDLDAVAVCRSLPGRCRMNVPASAQVRLQGRSPGDGPYATMDAICRNDDGERWGYAGWIFGDEGRSAVMAMSSIFLDRRNIWMFSGYQKQGQWNVYEVSKPAGRLAELGYASLFFETRDADLTSWLRLLRGAIPADVLFMNSHGSPRLFHVSGDQRAYPQDIPFSEKPLALQMVHSFSLKQPAAPDTVGGRFLDRGVYAYVGSVDEPYLTAFIPPALAVERLAAGVPFLLAGRYWPGGGTMNGVWKITAIGDPFMQAIPPQLRVIKPAVDAPAIEGGVDLLDLAKAAMVAVKTDPMEGAEAIRLLELLGRDELAVEIWKNIEASDDLPAIAAAAPGALGPLFREKDWPEFLDAYRRLSLESRGRDARDMLWHLATPRLNGISDPDTIAFLSGQVRSPMPAVDLERLMPHLDRVLGRGAGRAAVQRYLEDESNASARKALQGLLVKK
;
A
#
# COMPACT_ATOMS: atom_id res chain seq x y z
N MET A 1 44.28 -41.43 24.40
CA MET A 1 44.19 -42.36 25.56
C MET A 1 42.92 -42.02 26.33
N ARG A 2 42.02 -42.91 26.76
CA ARG A 2 41.87 -44.38 26.63
C ARG A 2 40.39 -44.70 26.26
N LYS A 3 40.14 -45.85 25.63
CA LYS A 3 38.80 -46.44 25.39
C LYS A 3 38.54 -47.61 26.36
N HIS A 4 37.29 -48.12 26.37
CA HIS A 4 36.80 -49.43 26.89
C HIS A 4 36.51 -49.52 28.41
N LEU A 5 35.54 -50.30 28.92
CA LEU A 5 34.44 -51.17 28.38
C LEU A 5 33.09 -50.40 28.30
N LYS A 6 31.93 -50.82 27.74
CA LYS A 6 31.39 -52.00 27.00
C LYS A 6 30.84 -53.26 27.75
N ILE A 7 29.51 -53.47 27.63
CA ILE A 7 28.71 -54.74 27.50
C ILE A 7 28.68 -55.68 28.74
N GLY A 8 27.57 -56.32 29.17
CA GLY A 8 26.14 -56.30 28.78
C GLY A 8 25.45 -57.69 28.85
N LEU A 9 24.32 -57.83 29.59
CA LEU A 9 23.30 -58.93 29.61
C LEU A 9 22.31 -58.60 30.77
N LEU A 10 20.97 -58.62 30.73
CA LEU A 10 19.90 -58.95 29.76
C LEU A 10 19.49 -60.43 29.59
N THR A 11 18.78 -60.95 30.58
CA THR A 11 17.82 -62.11 30.57
C THR A 11 17.21 -62.20 32.00
N VAL A 12 15.96 -62.61 32.27
CA VAL A 12 14.73 -62.82 31.47
C VAL A 12 13.51 -62.95 32.44
N LEU A 13 12.27 -62.73 31.97
CA LEU A 13 10.95 -63.06 32.59
C LEU A 13 10.69 -62.63 34.06
N SER A 14 9.69 -61.79 34.36
CA SER A 14 8.24 -62.10 34.37
C SER A 14 7.80 -63.15 35.41
N CYS A 15 7.30 -62.68 36.55
CA CYS A 15 6.24 -63.33 37.32
C CYS A 15 5.53 -62.32 38.25
N THR A 16 4.19 -62.33 38.29
CA THR A 16 3.30 -61.79 39.36
C THR A 16 3.57 -60.36 39.85
N PHE A 17 2.80 -59.30 39.54
CA PHE A 17 1.33 -59.17 39.48
C PHE A 17 0.64 -59.62 40.80
N LEU A 18 -0.21 -58.74 41.36
CA LEU A 18 -1.02 -58.90 42.59
C LEU A 18 -0.29 -58.79 43.96
N MET A 19 -0.07 -57.56 44.47
CA MET A 19 -0.28 -57.20 45.90
C MET A 19 0.03 -55.72 46.26
N GLU A 20 -0.51 -54.72 45.55
CA GLU A 20 -0.40 -53.31 46.03
C GLU A 20 -1.54 -52.37 45.60
N MET A 21 -2.77 -52.89 45.51
CA MET A 21 -3.98 -52.09 45.32
C MET A 21 -5.07 -52.41 46.35
N ALA A 22 -4.80 -52.13 47.63
CA ALA A 22 -5.84 -52.06 48.67
C ALA A 22 -5.35 -51.43 50.01
N ALA A 23 -5.15 -50.10 50.08
CA ALA A 23 -5.33 -49.27 51.30
C ALA A 23 -4.83 -47.82 51.14
N ALA A 24 -5.52 -46.98 50.36
CA ALA A 24 -5.30 -45.53 50.38
C ALA A 24 -6.58 -44.72 50.06
N ARG A 25 -7.71 -45.09 50.69
CA ARG A 25 -8.93 -44.27 50.71
C ARG A 25 -8.95 -43.40 51.97
N SER A 26 -8.33 -42.22 51.89
CA SER A 26 -8.62 -41.10 52.80
C SER A 26 -8.61 -39.80 51.98
N GLN A 27 -9.78 -39.42 51.48
CA GLN A 27 -9.94 -38.17 50.74
C GLN A 27 -9.82 -36.98 51.70
N SER A 28 -8.74 -36.21 51.57
CA SER A 28 -8.67 -34.86 52.13
C SER A 28 -9.56 -33.93 51.29
N SER A 29 -10.74 -33.62 51.80
CA SER A 29 -11.71 -32.73 51.14
C SER A 29 -11.34 -31.25 51.36
N ALA A 30 -10.35 -30.76 50.63
CA ALA A 30 -10.22 -29.31 50.43
C ALA A 30 -11.35 -28.82 49.50
N PRO A 31 -12.01 -27.68 49.78
CA PRO A 31 -13.06 -27.16 48.90
C PRO A 31 -12.44 -26.77 47.56
N LYS A 32 -12.88 -27.40 46.46
CA LYS A 32 -12.61 -26.87 45.13
C LYS A 32 -13.29 -25.50 45.02
N GLY A 33 -12.50 -24.45 44.83
CA GLY A 33 -13.04 -23.16 44.38
C GLY A 33 -13.85 -23.34 43.10
N PRO A 34 -14.79 -22.43 42.79
CA PRO A 34 -15.59 -22.52 41.57
C PRO A 34 -14.66 -22.62 40.35
N PRO A 35 -15.02 -23.41 39.32
CA PRO A 35 -14.20 -23.54 38.12
C PRO A 35 -13.96 -22.14 37.54
N ALA A 36 -12.69 -21.83 37.27
CA ALA A 36 -12.33 -20.59 36.61
C ALA A 36 -13.16 -20.47 35.33
N ALA A 37 -13.91 -19.37 35.19
CA ALA A 37 -14.72 -19.15 34.00
C ALA A 37 -13.83 -19.26 32.77
N ALA A 38 -14.25 -20.07 31.79
CA ALA A 38 -13.52 -20.22 30.55
C ALA A 38 -13.29 -18.84 29.94
N ALA A 39 -12.04 -18.51 29.63
CA ALA A 39 -11.70 -17.20 29.07
C ALA A 39 -12.54 -16.98 27.80
N ALA A 40 -13.15 -15.80 27.68
CA ALA A 40 -13.93 -15.45 26.50
C ALA A 40 -13.07 -15.60 25.23
N PRO A 41 -13.63 -16.10 24.11
CA PRO A 41 -12.87 -16.26 22.88
C PRO A 41 -12.30 -14.90 22.40
N PRO A 42 -11.14 -14.89 21.72
CA PRO A 42 -10.59 -13.66 21.14
C PRO A 42 -11.61 -12.98 20.19
N PRO A 43 -11.62 -11.65 20.11
CA PRO A 43 -12.48 -10.93 19.15
C PRO A 43 -12.26 -11.39 17.71
N TRP A 44 -13.33 -11.42 16.90
CA TRP A 44 -13.27 -11.88 15.50
C TRP A 44 -12.14 -11.25 14.64
N PRO A 45 -11.75 -9.96 14.77
CA PRO A 45 -10.66 -9.41 13.95
C PRO A 45 -9.30 -10.04 14.26
N VAL A 46 -9.11 -10.52 15.50
CA VAL A 46 -7.92 -11.24 15.95
C VAL A 46 -7.94 -12.67 15.41
N LEU A 47 -9.12 -13.30 15.36
CA LEU A 47 -9.28 -14.64 14.77
C LEU A 47 -9.05 -14.63 13.26
N LEU A 48 -9.64 -13.68 12.52
CA LEU A 48 -9.34 -13.47 11.10
C LEU A 48 -7.84 -13.19 10.90
N GLY A 49 -7.25 -12.35 11.74
CA GLY A 49 -5.81 -12.07 11.71
C GLY A 49 -4.95 -13.33 11.85
N ALA A 50 -5.29 -14.18 12.84
CA ALA A 50 -4.63 -15.45 13.07
C ALA A 50 -4.83 -16.45 11.91
N ARG A 51 -6.01 -16.50 11.25
CA ARG A 51 -6.24 -17.28 10.02
C ARG A 51 -5.26 -16.85 8.92
N VAL A 52 -5.12 -15.54 8.68
CA VAL A 52 -4.16 -15.00 7.69
C VAL A 52 -2.72 -15.35 8.03
N MET A 53 -2.29 -15.16 9.28
CA MET A 53 -0.94 -15.50 9.72
C MET A 53 -0.63 -17.00 9.59
N LEU A 54 -1.62 -17.88 9.83
CA LEU A 54 -1.49 -19.31 9.63
C LEU A 54 -1.26 -19.66 8.15
N CYS A 55 -1.94 -18.98 7.23
CA CYS A 55 -1.68 -19.09 5.80
C CYS A 55 -0.25 -18.66 5.46
N GLU A 56 0.15 -17.44 5.82
CA GLU A 56 1.48 -16.89 5.52
C GLU A 56 2.61 -17.81 6.06
N ARG A 57 2.48 -18.33 7.29
CA ARG A 57 3.46 -19.26 7.90
C ARG A 57 3.54 -20.63 7.21
N ASN A 58 2.50 -21.03 6.46
CA ASN A 58 2.42 -22.29 5.73
C ASN A 58 2.68 -22.14 4.23
N ARG A 59 3.06 -20.94 3.77
CA ARG A 59 3.36 -20.62 2.37
C ARG A 59 4.81 -20.15 2.26
N PRO A 60 5.79 -21.05 2.01
CA PRO A 60 7.19 -20.66 1.91
C PRO A 60 7.41 -19.65 0.77
N VAL A 61 8.30 -18.69 0.99
CA VAL A 61 8.61 -17.63 0.02
C VAL A 61 10.04 -17.82 -0.49
N ALA A 62 10.20 -17.91 -1.81
CA ALA A 62 11.51 -17.91 -2.44
C ALA A 62 12.09 -16.49 -2.49
N SER A 63 13.40 -16.37 -2.28
CA SER A 63 14.12 -15.08 -2.24
C SER A 63 14.38 -14.52 -3.65
N ARG A 64 13.31 -14.38 -4.44
CA ARG A 64 13.36 -13.97 -5.86
C ARG A 64 12.23 -13.06 -6.25
N VAL A 65 12.43 -12.25 -7.28
CA VAL A 65 11.37 -11.52 -7.98
C VAL A 65 11.37 -11.97 -9.44
N VAL A 66 10.19 -12.26 -10.00
CA VAL A 66 10.05 -12.54 -11.44
C VAL A 66 9.40 -11.34 -12.12
N LEU A 67 10.10 -10.78 -13.12
CA LEU A 67 9.64 -9.67 -13.94
C LEU A 67 9.01 -10.22 -15.23
N VAL A 68 7.76 -9.84 -15.47
CA VAL A 68 6.95 -10.27 -16.62
C VAL A 68 6.64 -9.09 -17.56
N PRO A 69 6.54 -9.33 -18.88
CA PRO A 69 6.20 -8.29 -19.85
C PRO A 69 4.69 -8.08 -20.03
N ASP A 70 3.85 -9.06 -19.71
CA ASP A 70 2.42 -9.03 -20.03
C ASP A 70 1.54 -9.87 -19.08
N ALA A 71 0.22 -9.66 -19.21
CA ALA A 71 -0.87 -10.31 -18.49
C ALA A 71 -0.89 -11.85 -18.58
N ALA A 72 -0.55 -12.40 -19.75
CA ALA A 72 -0.58 -13.85 -19.98
C ALA A 72 0.58 -14.53 -19.24
N THR A 73 1.76 -13.93 -19.36
CA THR A 73 3.00 -14.33 -18.68
C THR A 73 2.86 -14.14 -17.17
N TYR A 74 2.23 -13.07 -16.71
CA TYR A 74 1.86 -12.89 -15.30
C TYR A 74 1.06 -14.08 -14.78
N LEU A 75 -0.05 -14.42 -15.45
CA LEU A 75 -0.93 -15.51 -15.03
C LEU A 75 -0.23 -16.88 -15.05
N GLU A 76 0.66 -17.11 -16.03
CA GLU A 76 1.51 -18.31 -16.05
C GLU A 76 2.44 -18.37 -14.83
N GLN A 77 3.14 -17.27 -14.50
CA GLN A 77 4.07 -17.27 -13.37
C GLN A 77 3.37 -17.42 -12.01
N ILE A 78 2.14 -16.89 -11.84
CA ILE A 78 1.31 -17.20 -10.67
C ILE A 78 0.95 -18.70 -10.64
N SER A 79 0.63 -19.32 -11.77
CA SER A 79 0.29 -20.76 -11.85
C SER A 79 1.44 -21.69 -11.45
N ARG A 80 2.69 -21.19 -11.45
CA ARG A 80 3.89 -21.93 -11.00
C ARG A 80 4.08 -21.90 -9.47
N TRP A 81 3.30 -21.09 -8.73
CA TRP A 81 3.27 -21.16 -7.26
C TRP A 81 2.73 -22.51 -6.78
N SER A 82 3.09 -22.90 -5.55
CA SER A 82 2.59 -24.13 -4.92
C SER A 82 2.66 -24.03 -3.39
N PRO A 83 2.10 -24.99 -2.62
CA PRO A 83 2.33 -25.07 -1.17
C PRO A 83 3.80 -25.21 -0.76
N LEU A 84 4.70 -25.59 -1.67
CA LEU A 84 6.14 -25.69 -1.41
C LEU A 84 6.86 -24.36 -1.57
N GLY A 85 6.32 -23.42 -2.35
CA GLY A 85 6.97 -22.16 -2.64
C GLY A 85 6.14 -21.21 -3.51
N GLN A 86 6.24 -19.92 -3.22
CA GLN A 86 5.72 -18.80 -4.00
C GLN A 86 6.74 -17.65 -4.01
N TRP A 87 6.60 -16.72 -4.95
CA TRP A 87 7.50 -15.57 -5.11
C TRP A 87 6.76 -14.39 -5.76
N PRO A 88 7.15 -13.14 -5.47
CA PRO A 88 6.64 -11.98 -6.18
C PRO A 88 6.75 -12.09 -7.71
N VAL A 89 5.66 -11.76 -8.40
CA VAL A 89 5.58 -11.62 -9.86
C VAL A 89 5.13 -10.20 -10.17
N LEU A 90 5.89 -9.46 -10.98
CA LEU A 90 5.69 -8.03 -11.21
C LEU A 90 5.88 -7.66 -12.67
N PHE A 91 5.15 -6.65 -13.13
CA PHE A 91 5.34 -6.07 -14.46
C PHE A 91 6.57 -5.18 -14.43
N GLU A 92 7.52 -5.36 -15.36
CA GLU A 92 8.79 -4.64 -15.31
C GLU A 92 8.63 -3.11 -15.40
N ASP A 93 7.72 -2.65 -16.26
CA ASP A 93 7.51 -1.23 -16.55
C ASP A 93 6.59 -0.50 -15.55
N ASP A 94 6.09 -1.17 -14.51
CA ASP A 94 5.32 -0.50 -13.45
C ASP A 94 6.25 0.32 -12.52
N PRO A 95 5.98 1.62 -12.29
CA PRO A 95 6.82 2.46 -11.41
C PRO A 95 6.97 1.95 -9.97
N GLY A 96 6.01 1.15 -9.48
CA GLY A 96 6.04 0.51 -8.17
C GLY A 96 6.94 -0.73 -8.10
N THR A 97 7.40 -1.29 -9.23
CA THR A 97 8.26 -2.49 -9.24
C THR A 97 9.63 -2.23 -8.62
N ALA A 98 10.29 -1.11 -8.96
CA ALA A 98 11.56 -0.73 -8.32
C ALA A 98 11.39 -0.46 -6.81
N GLN A 99 10.28 0.16 -6.39
CA GLN A 99 9.95 0.35 -4.98
C GLN A 99 9.80 -1.01 -4.27
N PHE A 100 9.05 -1.94 -4.86
CA PHE A 100 8.85 -3.28 -4.29
C PHE A 100 10.18 -4.03 -4.12
N ILE A 101 11.05 -4.02 -5.13
CA ILE A 101 12.35 -4.71 -5.08
C ILE A 101 13.21 -4.17 -3.92
N ARG A 102 13.24 -2.85 -3.71
CA ARG A 102 13.95 -2.19 -2.57
C ARG A 102 13.40 -2.59 -1.21
N ALA A 103 12.10 -2.90 -1.14
CA ALA A 103 11.43 -3.34 0.08
C ALA A 103 11.64 -4.84 0.35
N PHE A 104 11.50 -5.68 -0.68
CA PHE A 104 11.58 -7.14 -0.58
C PHE A 104 13.02 -7.65 -0.46
N LYS A 105 13.97 -7.01 -1.15
CA LYS A 105 15.41 -7.36 -1.16
C LYS A 105 15.68 -8.84 -1.52
N PRO A 106 15.28 -9.27 -2.73
CA PRO A 106 15.53 -10.64 -3.19
C PRO A 106 17.04 -10.91 -3.39
N ASP A 107 17.41 -12.18 -3.38
CA ASP A 107 18.76 -12.64 -3.77
C ASP A 107 18.92 -12.69 -5.31
N GLU A 108 17.83 -12.93 -6.05
CA GLU A 108 17.81 -12.99 -7.53
C GLU A 108 16.60 -12.24 -8.13
N ILE A 109 16.77 -11.61 -9.30
CA ILE A 109 15.68 -10.93 -10.03
C ILE A 109 15.69 -11.42 -11.47
N LEU A 110 14.63 -12.10 -11.89
CA LEU A 110 14.59 -12.85 -13.14
C LEU A 110 13.61 -12.20 -14.11
N ARG A 111 14.10 -11.66 -15.23
CA ARG A 111 13.27 -11.26 -16.38
C ARG A 111 12.92 -12.52 -17.18
N VAL A 112 11.64 -12.78 -17.41
CA VAL A 112 11.18 -13.87 -18.29
C VAL A 112 10.70 -13.34 -19.64
N PRO A 113 10.84 -14.11 -20.73
CA PRO A 113 10.26 -13.76 -22.02
C PRO A 113 8.72 -13.85 -21.98
N PRO A 114 8.01 -13.19 -22.93
CA PRO A 114 6.58 -13.40 -23.14
C PRO A 114 6.25 -14.89 -23.35
N THR A 115 5.13 -15.34 -22.79
CA THR A 115 4.62 -16.70 -23.03
C THR A 115 3.96 -16.83 -24.40
N GLU A 116 4.10 -18.00 -25.04
CA GLU A 116 3.32 -18.36 -26.24
C GLU A 116 1.83 -18.58 -25.93
N ARG A 117 1.46 -18.73 -24.65
CA ARG A 117 0.10 -19.03 -24.20
C ARG A 117 -0.74 -17.75 -24.05
N LEU A 118 -1.40 -17.35 -25.13
CA LEU A 118 -2.33 -16.23 -25.09
C LEU A 118 -3.49 -16.46 -24.11
N LEU A 119 -3.97 -15.38 -23.48
CA LEU A 119 -5.22 -15.41 -22.72
C LEU A 119 -6.40 -15.68 -23.68
N PRO A 120 -7.39 -16.51 -23.29
CA PRO A 120 -8.60 -16.71 -24.09
C PRO A 120 -9.35 -15.39 -24.34
N GLU A 121 -9.92 -15.21 -25.53
CA GLU A 121 -10.80 -14.05 -25.79
C GLU A 121 -12.09 -14.14 -24.96
N ASP A 122 -12.67 -15.35 -24.90
CA ASP A 122 -13.90 -15.65 -24.17
C ASP A 122 -13.77 -15.38 -22.66
N LEU A 123 -14.72 -14.62 -22.12
CA LEU A 123 -14.76 -14.23 -20.72
C LEU A 123 -14.90 -15.43 -19.79
N GLU A 124 -15.76 -16.42 -20.12
CA GLU A 124 -15.96 -17.59 -19.27
C GLU A 124 -14.69 -18.47 -19.22
N GLN A 125 -13.96 -18.59 -20.33
CA GLN A 125 -12.64 -19.23 -20.36
C GLN A 125 -11.60 -18.48 -19.53
N ARG A 126 -11.53 -17.13 -19.60
CA ARG A 126 -10.65 -16.33 -18.74
C ARG A 126 -10.98 -16.53 -17.25
N GLN A 127 -12.26 -16.48 -16.89
CA GLN A 127 -12.73 -16.71 -15.51
C GLN A 127 -12.39 -18.11 -14.99
N ARG A 128 -12.59 -19.15 -15.83
CA ARG A 128 -12.20 -20.54 -15.51
C ARG A 128 -10.69 -20.70 -15.36
N LEU A 129 -9.89 -20.09 -16.23
CA LEU A 129 -8.42 -20.13 -16.15
C LEU A 129 -7.91 -19.45 -14.87
N ALA A 130 -8.37 -18.24 -14.57
CA ALA A 130 -8.04 -17.53 -13.33
C ALA A 130 -8.41 -18.34 -12.06
N THR A 131 -9.59 -18.96 -12.08
CA THR A 131 -10.06 -19.86 -11.00
C THR A 131 -9.21 -21.12 -10.87
N ALA A 132 -8.79 -21.71 -12.00
CA ALA A 132 -7.90 -22.87 -12.01
C ALA A 132 -6.53 -22.52 -11.44
N VAL A 133 -5.95 -21.40 -11.86
CA VAL A 133 -4.66 -20.91 -11.36
C VAL A 133 -4.71 -20.65 -9.86
N ALA A 134 -5.73 -19.96 -9.34
CA ALA A 134 -5.86 -19.72 -7.90
C ALA A 134 -5.88 -21.02 -7.06
N LYS A 135 -6.52 -22.09 -7.58
CA LYS A 135 -6.57 -23.40 -6.92
C LYS A 135 -5.26 -24.19 -7.05
N ILE A 136 -4.67 -24.26 -8.25
CA ILE A 136 -3.39 -24.94 -8.50
C ILE A 136 -2.28 -24.30 -7.66
N SER A 137 -2.22 -22.97 -7.62
CA SER A 137 -1.26 -22.20 -6.82
C SER A 137 -1.34 -22.53 -5.33
N PHE A 138 -2.51 -22.95 -4.84
CA PHE A 138 -2.76 -23.38 -3.46
C PHE A 138 -2.67 -24.91 -3.28
N GLY A 139 -2.30 -25.66 -4.31
CA GLY A 139 -1.98 -27.10 -4.29
C GLY A 139 -3.02 -28.03 -4.91
N ALA A 140 -4.02 -27.53 -5.65
CA ALA A 140 -5.06 -28.38 -6.22
C ALA A 140 -4.55 -29.17 -7.43
N VAL A 141 -4.64 -30.50 -7.35
CA VAL A 141 -4.27 -31.41 -8.46
C VAL A 141 -5.36 -31.43 -9.54
N ASP A 142 -6.63 -31.26 -9.17
CA ASP A 142 -7.75 -31.12 -10.12
C ASP A 142 -8.42 -29.74 -9.95
N PRO A 143 -8.20 -28.78 -10.87
CA PRO A 143 -8.79 -27.45 -10.81
C PRO A 143 -10.30 -27.42 -11.13
N ARG A 144 -10.94 -28.56 -11.42
CA ARG A 144 -12.40 -28.63 -11.63
C ARG A 144 -13.18 -28.75 -10.30
N VAL A 145 -12.52 -29.20 -9.23
CA VAL A 145 -13.10 -29.28 -7.88
C VAL A 145 -13.44 -27.87 -7.35
N GLY A 146 -14.57 -27.74 -6.63
CA GLY A 146 -14.98 -26.48 -6.03
C GLY A 146 -14.06 -26.03 -4.90
N PHE A 147 -13.93 -24.71 -4.67
CA PHE A 147 -13.05 -24.16 -3.61
C PHE A 147 -13.32 -24.76 -2.23
N ARG A 148 -14.60 -24.90 -1.84
CA ARG A 148 -14.98 -25.47 -0.53
C ARG A 148 -14.53 -26.92 -0.37
N GLU A 149 -14.92 -27.80 -1.30
CA GLU A 149 -14.54 -29.22 -1.26
C GLU A 149 -13.01 -29.43 -1.27
N TYR A 150 -12.28 -28.55 -1.98
CA TYR A 150 -10.83 -28.60 -1.99
C TYR A 150 -10.20 -28.13 -0.66
N TYR A 151 -10.60 -26.98 -0.14
CA TYR A 151 -10.05 -26.43 1.10
C TYR A 151 -10.45 -27.25 2.35
N GLU A 152 -11.65 -27.84 2.37
CA GLU A 152 -12.05 -28.79 3.43
C GLU A 152 -11.09 -29.99 3.52
N LYS A 153 -10.61 -30.52 2.38
CA LYS A 153 -9.59 -31.59 2.35
C LYS A 153 -8.23 -31.16 2.88
N LEU A 154 -7.91 -29.86 2.82
CA LEU A 154 -6.71 -29.28 3.43
C LEU A 154 -6.89 -28.93 4.91
N GLY A 155 -8.11 -29.01 5.46
CA GLY A 155 -8.44 -28.41 6.76
C GLY A 155 -8.36 -26.88 6.76
N TRP A 156 -8.42 -26.24 5.60
CA TRP A 156 -8.33 -24.79 5.44
C TRP A 156 -9.73 -24.16 5.45
N ARG A 157 -9.87 -23.04 6.16
CA ARG A 157 -11.04 -22.16 6.10
C ARG A 157 -10.55 -20.76 5.71
N PRO A 158 -10.97 -20.23 4.54
CA PRO A 158 -10.49 -18.94 4.08
C PRO A 158 -11.04 -17.83 4.99
N PRO A 159 -10.27 -16.77 5.30
CA PRO A 159 -10.74 -15.63 6.11
C PRO A 159 -11.77 -14.72 5.40
N GLY A 160 -12.10 -15.03 4.15
CA GLY A 160 -12.88 -14.16 3.27
C GLY A 160 -12.76 -14.59 1.81
N PHE A 161 -13.13 -13.72 0.88
CA PHE A 161 -13.08 -14.01 -0.56
C PHE A 161 -12.67 -12.81 -1.40
N VAL A 162 -12.34 -13.06 -2.67
CA VAL A 162 -11.99 -12.04 -3.66
C VAL A 162 -13.17 -11.81 -4.60
N VAL A 163 -13.49 -10.54 -4.85
CA VAL A 163 -14.41 -10.11 -5.91
C VAL A 163 -13.60 -9.44 -7.02
N THR A 164 -13.77 -9.87 -8.27
CA THR A 164 -13.09 -9.27 -9.43
C THR A 164 -13.93 -9.39 -10.71
N SER A 165 -13.39 -8.93 -11.84
CA SER A 165 -13.91 -9.16 -13.19
C SER A 165 -12.72 -9.27 -14.14
N MET A 166 -12.71 -10.24 -15.06
CA MET A 166 -11.59 -10.40 -16.00
C MET A 166 -11.55 -9.32 -17.10
N ASP A 167 -12.59 -8.47 -17.19
CA ASP A 167 -12.63 -7.28 -18.06
C ASP A 167 -12.18 -6.00 -17.34
N ASP A 168 -11.80 -6.08 -16.05
CA ASP A 168 -11.20 -4.98 -15.29
C ASP A 168 -9.72 -5.25 -15.00
N PRO A 169 -8.77 -4.35 -15.35
CA PRO A 169 -7.33 -4.58 -15.17
C PRO A 169 -6.89 -4.95 -13.74
N ALA A 170 -7.68 -4.64 -12.71
CA ALA A 170 -7.35 -5.06 -11.34
C ALA A 170 -7.52 -6.58 -11.07
N TRP A 171 -7.91 -7.37 -12.07
CA TRP A 171 -7.96 -8.83 -11.99
C TRP A 171 -6.61 -9.46 -11.58
N THR A 172 -5.48 -8.84 -11.92
CA THR A 172 -4.13 -9.31 -11.55
C THR A 172 -3.98 -9.40 -10.03
N ALA A 173 -4.44 -8.37 -9.31
CA ALA A 173 -4.51 -8.38 -7.85
C ALA A 173 -5.45 -9.48 -7.33
N GLY A 174 -6.63 -9.61 -7.96
CA GLY A 174 -7.64 -10.59 -7.55
C GLY A 174 -7.11 -12.03 -7.59
N VAL A 175 -6.47 -12.41 -8.69
CA VAL A 175 -5.87 -13.74 -8.85
C VAL A 175 -4.70 -13.94 -7.89
N ALA A 176 -3.81 -12.96 -7.73
CA ALA A 176 -2.68 -13.08 -6.80
C ALA A 176 -3.11 -13.20 -5.33
N LEU A 177 -4.13 -12.44 -4.89
CA LEU A 177 -4.69 -12.57 -3.54
C LEU A 177 -5.36 -13.94 -3.33
N ALA A 178 -6.13 -14.42 -4.32
CA ALA A 178 -6.75 -15.74 -4.26
C ALA A 178 -5.71 -16.87 -4.18
N ALA A 179 -4.69 -16.83 -5.05
CA ALA A 179 -3.59 -17.78 -5.13
C ALA A 179 -2.69 -17.77 -3.88
N GLY A 180 -2.34 -16.57 -3.38
CA GLY A 180 -1.38 -16.40 -2.29
C GLY A 180 -1.96 -16.56 -0.88
N ARG A 181 -3.25 -16.25 -0.70
CA ARG A 181 -3.96 -16.33 0.60
C ARG A 181 -4.98 -17.47 0.69
N GLY A 182 -5.15 -18.26 -0.38
CA GLY A 182 -6.11 -19.37 -0.42
C GLY A 182 -7.55 -18.90 -0.28
N LEU A 183 -7.95 -17.91 -1.07
CA LEU A 183 -9.29 -17.32 -1.04
C LEU A 183 -10.14 -17.82 -2.22
N PRO A 184 -11.45 -18.05 -2.06
CA PRO A 184 -12.36 -18.22 -3.18
C PRO A 184 -12.36 -16.98 -4.08
N LEU A 185 -12.34 -17.21 -5.39
CA LEU A 185 -12.45 -16.17 -6.41
C LEU A 185 -13.91 -16.09 -6.90
N VAL A 186 -14.49 -14.89 -6.86
CA VAL A 186 -15.86 -14.59 -7.31
C VAL A 186 -15.80 -13.52 -8.39
N PHE A 187 -16.54 -13.73 -9.48
CA PHE A 187 -16.68 -12.74 -10.55
C PHE A 187 -17.95 -11.92 -10.35
N VAL A 188 -17.80 -10.60 -10.37
CA VAL A 188 -18.89 -9.62 -10.38
C VAL A 188 -18.60 -8.70 -11.55
N ASP A 189 -19.26 -8.97 -12.68
CA ASP A 189 -19.02 -8.30 -13.96
C ASP A 189 -19.96 -7.08 -14.16
N GLY A 190 -19.80 -6.38 -15.28
CA GLY A 190 -20.58 -5.20 -15.65
C GLY A 190 -20.02 -3.86 -15.14
N ASP A 191 -20.46 -2.76 -15.77
CA ASP A 191 -19.97 -1.40 -15.49
C ASP A 191 -20.69 -0.75 -14.30
N PHE A 192 -19.93 -0.24 -13.34
CA PHE A 192 -20.42 0.55 -12.20
C PHE A 192 -19.83 1.98 -12.18
N GLY A 193 -18.94 2.31 -13.12
CA GLY A 193 -18.20 3.57 -13.18
C GLY A 193 -16.90 3.57 -12.37
N GLY A 194 -16.03 4.55 -12.66
CA GLY A 194 -14.67 4.60 -12.11
C GLY A 194 -14.49 5.24 -10.72
N PRO A 195 -13.29 5.11 -10.12
CA PRO A 195 -12.95 5.46 -8.74
C PRO A 195 -13.44 6.81 -8.19
N ASN A 196 -13.43 7.85 -9.02
CA ASN A 196 -13.76 9.23 -8.62
C ASN A 196 -15.28 9.53 -8.62
N ARG A 197 -16.11 8.60 -9.11
CA ARG A 197 -17.56 8.78 -9.28
C ARG A 197 -18.32 8.57 -7.96
N GLU A 198 -19.65 8.59 -8.05
CA GLU A 198 -20.59 8.33 -6.97
C GLU A 198 -21.66 7.36 -7.49
N LEU A 199 -21.83 6.22 -6.81
CA LEU A 199 -22.73 5.14 -7.21
C LEU A 199 -24.18 5.44 -6.75
N PRO A 200 -25.18 5.44 -7.67
CA PRO A 200 -26.59 5.59 -7.31
C PRO A 200 -27.10 4.42 -6.46
N ALA A 201 -28.15 4.67 -5.66
CA ALA A 201 -28.67 3.68 -4.71
C ALA A 201 -29.17 2.37 -5.35
N SER A 202 -29.74 2.42 -6.56
CA SER A 202 -30.12 1.22 -7.32
C SER A 202 -28.91 0.37 -7.70
N ARG A 203 -27.90 0.98 -8.31
CA ARG A 203 -26.66 0.29 -8.71
C ARG A 203 -25.83 -0.18 -7.52
N LEU A 204 -25.88 0.52 -6.39
CA LEU A 204 -25.33 0.02 -5.12
C LEU A 204 -26.05 -1.25 -4.68
N ARG A 205 -27.39 -1.27 -4.72
CA ARG A 205 -28.17 -2.45 -4.33
C ARG A 205 -27.88 -3.65 -5.24
N GLU A 206 -27.73 -3.43 -6.54
CA GLU A 206 -27.32 -4.48 -7.48
C GLU A 206 -25.94 -5.04 -7.13
N LEU A 207 -24.96 -4.17 -6.82
CA LEU A 207 -23.63 -4.57 -6.36
C LEU A 207 -23.67 -5.35 -5.03
N GLU A 208 -24.45 -4.90 -4.04
CA GLU A 208 -24.66 -5.60 -2.77
C GLU A 208 -25.18 -7.02 -2.99
N LEU A 209 -26.19 -7.18 -3.85
CA LEU A 209 -26.78 -8.48 -4.15
C LEU A 209 -25.77 -9.41 -4.83
N MET A 210 -25.04 -8.92 -5.85
CA MET A 210 -23.99 -9.69 -6.53
C MET A 210 -22.88 -10.14 -5.58
N ILE A 211 -22.46 -9.28 -4.64
CA ILE A 211 -21.43 -9.65 -3.63
C ILE A 211 -21.97 -10.69 -2.64
N ARG A 212 -23.24 -10.60 -2.21
CA ARG A 212 -23.88 -11.58 -1.32
C ARG A 212 -24.12 -12.92 -2.00
N ASP A 213 -24.52 -12.92 -3.27
CA ASP A 213 -24.66 -14.13 -4.08
C ASP A 213 -23.29 -14.77 -4.32
N GLY A 214 -22.26 -13.93 -4.52
CA GLY A 214 -20.84 -14.28 -4.45
C GLY A 214 -20.49 -15.04 -3.17
N ALA A 215 -20.68 -14.42 -2.01
CA ALA A 215 -20.43 -15.02 -0.71
C ALA A 215 -21.16 -16.37 -0.55
N ARG A 216 -22.45 -16.43 -0.91
CA ARG A 216 -23.25 -17.67 -0.89
C ARG A 216 -22.68 -18.76 -1.80
N SER A 217 -22.21 -18.41 -3.00
CA SER A 217 -21.65 -19.38 -3.95
C SER A 217 -20.31 -19.99 -3.52
N THR A 218 -19.58 -19.35 -2.60
CA THR A 218 -18.39 -19.96 -1.97
C THR A 218 -18.75 -21.18 -1.11
N GLY A 219 -20.00 -21.24 -0.60
CA GLY A 219 -20.50 -22.27 0.30
C GLY A 219 -20.07 -22.13 1.76
N TYR A 220 -19.32 -21.09 2.16
CA TYR A 220 -18.92 -20.85 3.56
C TYR A 220 -19.97 -20.07 4.35
N GLU A 221 -19.81 -20.02 5.68
CA GLU A 221 -20.63 -19.16 6.56
C GLU A 221 -20.20 -17.69 6.41
N TRP A 222 -21.16 -16.76 6.27
CA TRP A 222 -20.90 -15.34 5.97
C TRP A 222 -22.00 -14.39 6.47
N SER A 223 -22.91 -14.85 7.32
CA SER A 223 -24.12 -14.09 7.70
C SER A 223 -23.89 -13.01 8.76
N GLY A 224 -22.83 -13.17 9.56
CA GLY A 224 -22.42 -12.24 10.61
C GLY A 224 -20.90 -12.26 10.84
N LEU A 225 -20.41 -11.28 11.61
CA LEU A 225 -18.99 -11.20 11.95
C LEU A 225 -18.59 -12.26 12.97
N GLY A 226 -17.51 -12.99 12.68
CA GLY A 226 -17.06 -14.17 13.40
C GLY A 226 -17.32 -15.50 12.68
N ASP A 227 -18.02 -15.47 11.54
CA ASP A 227 -18.27 -16.63 10.67
C ASP A 227 -16.96 -17.07 9.95
N ASP A 228 -17.06 -17.83 8.85
CA ASP A 228 -15.90 -18.17 8.03
C ASP A 228 -15.40 -16.95 7.24
N LEU A 229 -16.30 -16.18 6.62
CA LEU A 229 -15.98 -15.06 5.74
C LEU A 229 -16.23 -13.70 6.40
N ASP A 230 -15.19 -13.10 6.97
CA ASP A 230 -15.24 -11.81 7.68
C ASP A 230 -14.79 -10.61 6.82
N ALA A 231 -14.21 -10.83 5.64
CA ALA A 231 -13.74 -9.76 4.75
C ALA A 231 -13.81 -10.10 3.25
N VAL A 232 -13.81 -9.05 2.42
CA VAL A 232 -13.90 -9.13 0.96
C VAL A 232 -12.84 -8.24 0.31
N ALA A 233 -11.97 -8.84 -0.52
CA ALA A 233 -11.02 -8.09 -1.34
C ALA A 233 -11.65 -7.77 -2.70
N VAL A 234 -12.06 -6.52 -2.91
CA VAL A 234 -12.70 -6.07 -4.14
C VAL A 234 -11.64 -5.54 -5.10
N CYS A 235 -11.23 -6.37 -6.06
CA CYS A 235 -10.19 -6.10 -7.04
C CYS A 235 -10.83 -5.76 -8.39
N ARG A 236 -11.37 -4.54 -8.48
CA ARG A 236 -11.97 -3.95 -9.69
C ARG A 236 -12.23 -2.44 -9.53
N SER A 237 -12.33 -1.72 -10.64
CA SER A 237 -12.84 -0.36 -10.68
C SER A 237 -14.31 -0.30 -10.25
N LEU A 238 -14.59 0.61 -9.31
CA LEU A 238 -15.91 0.95 -8.77
C LEU A 238 -15.92 2.42 -8.33
N PRO A 239 -17.06 3.10 -8.17
CA PRO A 239 -17.10 4.41 -7.53
C PRO A 239 -16.77 4.29 -6.03
N GLY A 240 -15.81 5.08 -5.53
CA GLY A 240 -15.46 5.06 -4.10
C GLY A 240 -16.55 5.62 -3.17
N ARG A 241 -17.53 6.34 -3.72
CA ARG A 241 -18.64 7.00 -3.02
C ARG A 241 -19.98 6.42 -3.46
N CYS A 242 -20.99 6.39 -2.58
CA CYS A 242 -22.35 5.95 -2.93
C CYS A 242 -23.46 6.80 -2.29
N ARG A 243 -24.68 6.64 -2.81
CA ARG A 243 -25.95 7.07 -2.20
C ARG A 243 -26.72 5.83 -1.73
N MET A 244 -27.34 5.91 -0.55
CA MET A 244 -28.28 4.90 -0.07
C MET A 244 -29.23 5.47 0.99
N ASN A 245 -30.35 4.80 1.20
CA ASN A 245 -31.21 5.03 2.36
C ASN A 245 -30.69 4.15 3.51
N VAL A 246 -29.94 4.74 4.45
CA VAL A 246 -29.32 3.98 5.55
C VAL A 246 -30.39 3.51 6.56
N PRO A 247 -30.51 2.20 6.86
CA PRO A 247 -31.42 1.68 7.87
C PRO A 247 -31.22 2.34 9.23
N ALA A 248 -32.29 2.54 10.01
CA ALA A 248 -32.25 3.30 11.25
C ALA A 248 -31.26 2.76 12.30
N SER A 249 -31.07 1.44 12.33
CA SER A 249 -30.09 0.67 13.11
C SER A 249 -28.63 0.97 12.74
N ALA A 250 -28.36 1.28 11.47
CA ALA A 250 -27.03 1.54 10.95
C ALA A 250 -26.73 3.04 10.72
N GLN A 251 -27.62 3.94 11.12
CA GLN A 251 -27.38 5.39 11.06
C GLN A 251 -26.40 5.83 12.13
N VAL A 252 -25.29 6.45 11.71
CA VAL A 252 -24.42 7.20 12.61
C VAL A 252 -25.17 8.43 13.14
N ARG A 253 -25.38 8.48 14.46
CA ARG A 253 -26.07 9.58 15.15
C ARG A 253 -25.09 10.31 16.06
N LEU A 254 -24.97 11.62 15.86
CA LEU A 254 -24.06 12.49 16.61
C LEU A 254 -24.88 13.57 17.30
N GLN A 255 -24.57 13.83 18.57
CA GLN A 255 -25.32 14.78 19.38
C GLN A 255 -25.32 16.17 18.74
N GLY A 256 -26.51 16.78 18.61
CA GLY A 256 -26.68 18.10 18.00
C GLY A 256 -26.50 18.13 16.47
N ARG A 257 -26.52 16.99 15.78
CA ARG A 257 -26.43 16.92 14.31
C ARG A 257 -27.49 15.97 13.75
N SER A 258 -28.07 16.33 12.61
CA SER A 258 -28.86 15.39 11.81
C SER A 258 -28.00 14.18 11.43
N PRO A 259 -28.60 12.98 11.25
CA PRO A 259 -27.94 11.88 10.55
C PRO A 259 -27.36 12.41 9.24
N GLY A 260 -26.07 12.20 9.02
CA GLY A 260 -25.37 12.89 7.94
C GLY A 260 -25.86 12.41 6.57
N ASP A 261 -26.39 13.33 5.77
CA ASP A 261 -26.71 13.05 4.36
C ASP A 261 -25.44 12.61 3.60
N GLY A 262 -25.62 11.72 2.63
CA GLY A 262 -24.53 11.17 1.83
C GLY A 262 -23.75 12.22 1.02
N PRO A 263 -22.67 11.82 0.36
CA PRO A 263 -22.34 10.44 0.02
C PRO A 263 -21.68 9.67 1.17
N TYR A 264 -21.86 8.35 1.16
CA TYR A 264 -21.16 7.40 2.03
C TYR A 264 -20.00 6.76 1.27
N ALA A 265 -19.13 6.03 1.96
CA ALA A 265 -18.10 5.22 1.31
C ALA A 265 -18.71 3.91 0.78
N THR A 266 -18.52 3.59 -0.51
CA THR A 266 -19.05 2.36 -1.11
C THR A 266 -18.56 1.13 -0.37
N MET A 267 -17.27 1.09 -0.02
CA MET A 267 -16.63 -0.01 0.75
C MET A 267 -17.09 -0.11 2.21
N ASP A 268 -17.85 0.87 2.72
CA ASP A 268 -18.49 0.79 4.03
C ASP A 268 -19.99 0.46 3.96
N ALA A 269 -20.63 0.75 2.83
CA ALA A 269 -22.04 0.41 2.58
C ALA A 269 -22.21 -1.08 2.24
N ILE A 270 -21.32 -1.63 1.41
CA ILE A 270 -21.28 -3.08 1.12
C ILE A 270 -20.81 -3.90 2.34
N CYS A 271 -20.91 -5.22 2.25
CA CYS A 271 -20.64 -6.17 3.34
C CYS A 271 -21.56 -6.02 4.56
N ARG A 272 -22.82 -5.61 4.30
CA ARG A 272 -23.90 -5.48 5.29
C ARG A 272 -25.14 -6.27 4.90
N ASN A 273 -25.96 -6.57 5.91
CA ASN A 273 -27.32 -7.11 5.83
C ASN A 273 -28.34 -5.97 5.56
N ASP A 274 -29.61 -6.30 5.35
CA ASP A 274 -30.65 -5.32 4.96
C ASP A 274 -31.09 -4.39 6.11
N ASP A 275 -30.83 -4.79 7.35
CA ASP A 275 -30.88 -3.96 8.55
C ASP A 275 -29.63 -3.08 8.74
N GLY A 276 -28.63 -3.22 7.87
CA GLY A 276 -27.36 -2.51 7.91
C GLY A 276 -26.35 -3.05 8.95
N GLU A 277 -26.64 -4.17 9.62
CA GLU A 277 -25.62 -4.89 10.40
C GLU A 277 -24.51 -5.38 9.47
N ARG A 278 -23.27 -5.47 9.97
CA ARG A 278 -22.13 -5.94 9.17
C ARG A 278 -22.05 -7.46 9.24
N TRP A 279 -21.77 -8.06 8.09
CA TRP A 279 -21.27 -9.42 8.00
C TRP A 279 -19.80 -9.48 7.57
N GLY A 280 -19.24 -8.39 7.03
CA GLY A 280 -17.81 -8.34 6.70
C GLY A 280 -17.27 -6.93 6.50
N TYR A 281 -15.99 -6.87 6.12
CA TYR A 281 -15.28 -5.62 5.76
C TYR A 281 -14.66 -5.71 4.37
N ALA A 282 -14.89 -4.69 3.54
CA ALA A 282 -14.28 -4.59 2.21
C ALA A 282 -12.96 -3.82 2.23
N GLY A 283 -11.96 -4.34 1.51
CA GLY A 283 -10.80 -3.58 1.02
C GLY A 283 -10.85 -3.53 -0.51
N TRP A 284 -10.35 -2.44 -1.11
CA TRP A 284 -10.56 -2.14 -2.52
C TRP A 284 -9.26 -1.89 -3.28
N ILE A 285 -9.02 -2.67 -4.34
CA ILE A 285 -7.90 -2.50 -5.26
C ILE A 285 -8.45 -2.13 -6.64
N PHE A 286 -7.86 -1.10 -7.23
CA PHE A 286 -8.16 -0.61 -8.57
C PHE A 286 -6.88 -0.02 -9.17
N GLY A 287 -6.82 0.07 -10.50
CA GLY A 287 -5.68 0.57 -11.26
C GLY A 287 -5.59 -0.17 -12.58
N ASP A 288 -4.48 0.00 -13.28
CA ASP A 288 -4.04 -0.93 -14.33
C ASP A 288 -3.52 -2.26 -13.74
N GLU A 289 -3.09 -3.17 -14.62
CA GLU A 289 -2.63 -4.52 -14.29
C GLU A 289 -1.34 -4.52 -13.46
N GLY A 290 -0.39 -3.65 -13.81
CA GLY A 290 0.91 -3.50 -13.15
C GLY A 290 0.73 -2.98 -11.72
N ARG A 291 -0.04 -1.90 -11.59
CA ARG A 291 -0.28 -1.28 -10.29
C ARG A 291 -1.01 -2.22 -9.35
N SER A 292 -2.03 -2.91 -9.86
CA SER A 292 -2.84 -3.85 -9.09
C SER A 292 -1.98 -5.04 -8.64
N ALA A 293 -1.11 -5.57 -9.50
CA ALA A 293 -0.14 -6.59 -9.14
C ALA A 293 0.81 -6.10 -8.03
N VAL A 294 1.42 -4.91 -8.16
CA VAL A 294 2.27 -4.33 -7.11
C VAL A 294 1.52 -4.22 -5.77
N MET A 295 0.25 -3.82 -5.77
CA MET A 295 -0.53 -3.73 -4.52
C MET A 295 -0.74 -5.09 -3.86
N ALA A 296 -1.07 -6.13 -4.63
CA ALA A 296 -1.23 -7.49 -4.11
C ALA A 296 0.10 -8.10 -3.65
N MET A 297 1.16 -8.00 -4.45
CA MET A 297 2.50 -8.48 -4.08
C MET A 297 3.01 -7.77 -2.82
N SER A 298 2.83 -6.44 -2.75
CA SER A 298 3.17 -5.65 -1.56
C SER A 298 2.43 -6.18 -0.33
N SER A 299 1.12 -6.45 -0.43
CA SER A 299 0.34 -7.03 0.67
C SER A 299 0.90 -8.37 1.16
N ILE A 300 1.10 -9.31 0.25
CA ILE A 300 1.47 -10.70 0.56
C ILE A 300 2.90 -10.76 1.13
N PHE A 301 3.88 -10.18 0.41
CA PHE A 301 5.29 -10.51 0.60
C PHE A 301 6.07 -9.57 1.52
N LEU A 302 5.73 -8.26 1.57
CA LEU A 302 6.59 -7.29 2.27
C LEU A 302 6.49 -7.36 3.79
N ASP A 303 7.62 -7.21 4.46
CA ASP A 303 7.65 -6.90 5.88
C ASP A 303 7.32 -5.42 6.14
N ARG A 304 6.75 -5.13 7.31
CA ARG A 304 6.47 -3.75 7.77
C ARG A 304 7.19 -3.55 9.09
N ARG A 305 8.34 -2.89 9.05
CA ARG A 305 9.23 -2.72 10.21
C ARG A 305 9.47 -1.25 10.55
N ASN A 306 9.40 -0.36 9.57
CA ASN A 306 9.59 1.09 9.72
C ASN A 306 8.23 1.81 9.70
N ILE A 307 7.77 2.29 10.86
CA ILE A 307 6.47 2.94 11.00
C ILE A 307 6.65 4.40 11.41
N TRP A 308 6.18 5.32 10.59
CA TRP A 308 6.24 6.76 10.83
C TRP A 308 4.89 7.29 11.29
N MET A 309 4.90 8.29 12.18
CA MET A 309 3.69 8.96 12.65
C MET A 309 3.83 10.47 12.55
N PHE A 310 2.90 11.13 11.87
CA PHE A 310 2.88 12.58 11.69
C PHE A 310 1.58 13.15 12.24
N SER A 311 1.63 14.22 13.04
CA SER A 311 0.43 14.92 13.51
C SER A 311 0.57 16.43 13.41
N GLY A 312 -0.22 17.03 12.51
CA GLY A 312 -0.38 18.48 12.41
C GLY A 312 -1.33 19.09 13.45
N TYR A 313 -1.99 18.26 14.27
CA TYR A 313 -2.91 18.74 15.29
C TYR A 313 -2.20 19.27 16.55
N GLN A 314 -2.88 20.17 17.26
CA GLN A 314 -2.44 20.66 18.56
C GLN A 314 -2.68 19.61 19.67
N LYS A 315 -1.76 19.50 20.63
CA LYS A 315 -1.89 18.61 21.81
C LYS A 315 -2.83 19.17 22.90
N GLN A 316 -4.04 19.60 22.52
CA GLN A 316 -4.99 20.20 23.45
C GLN A 316 -6.44 19.85 23.10
N GLY A 317 -7.31 19.80 24.11
CA GLY A 317 -8.73 19.50 23.97
C GLY A 317 -9.01 18.16 23.27
N GLN A 318 -10.05 18.14 22.44
CA GLN A 318 -10.50 16.94 21.71
C GLN A 318 -9.45 16.33 20.76
N TRP A 319 -8.44 17.10 20.35
CA TRP A 319 -7.40 16.66 19.41
C TRP A 319 -6.32 15.81 20.09
N ASN A 320 -6.21 15.85 21.43
CA ASN A 320 -5.12 15.20 22.16
C ASN A 320 -5.10 13.67 22.01
N VAL A 321 -6.24 13.03 21.70
CA VAL A 321 -6.30 11.58 21.42
C VAL A 321 -5.61 11.19 20.10
N TYR A 322 -5.30 12.17 19.24
CA TYR A 322 -4.55 12.02 17.99
C TYR A 322 -3.08 12.47 18.13
N GLU A 323 -2.54 12.50 19.35
CA GLU A 323 -1.08 12.60 19.56
C GLU A 323 -0.36 11.34 19.05
N VAL A 324 0.92 11.48 18.70
CA VAL A 324 1.69 10.43 18.02
C VAL A 324 2.93 9.95 18.78
N SER A 325 3.49 10.76 19.68
CA SER A 325 4.68 10.37 20.45
C SER A 325 4.49 9.10 21.30
N LYS A 326 3.38 8.98 22.05
CA LYS A 326 3.09 7.78 22.87
C LYS A 326 2.91 6.50 22.02
N PRO A 327 2.04 6.47 20.99
CA PRO A 327 1.92 5.28 20.15
C PRO A 327 3.19 4.95 19.37
N ALA A 328 4.02 5.94 19.00
CA ALA A 328 5.34 5.66 18.43
C ALA A 328 6.27 4.98 19.45
N GLY A 329 6.34 5.45 20.70
CA GLY A 329 7.07 4.77 21.77
C GLY A 329 6.59 3.32 21.99
N ARG A 330 5.27 3.11 21.92
CA ARG A 330 4.67 1.77 22.01
C ARG A 330 5.04 0.86 20.82
N LEU A 331 5.22 1.41 19.62
CA LEU A 331 5.74 0.65 18.48
C LEU A 331 7.21 0.25 18.68
N ALA A 332 8.04 1.12 19.26
CA ALA A 332 9.41 0.74 19.60
C ALA A 332 9.47 -0.43 20.60
N GLU A 333 8.61 -0.44 21.62
CA GLU A 333 8.48 -1.58 22.56
C GLU A 333 8.08 -2.91 21.86
N LEU A 334 7.30 -2.82 20.77
CA LEU A 334 6.86 -3.95 19.96
C LEU A 334 7.89 -4.40 18.90
N GLY A 335 9.07 -3.76 18.87
CA GLY A 335 10.19 -4.12 18.00
C GLY A 335 10.16 -3.46 16.60
N TYR A 336 9.32 -2.46 16.37
CA TYR A 336 9.36 -1.65 15.15
C TYR A 336 10.45 -0.58 15.23
N ALA A 337 11.02 -0.21 14.08
CA ALA A 337 11.66 1.09 13.93
C ALA A 337 10.55 2.15 13.82
N SER A 338 10.47 3.07 14.78
CA SER A 338 9.41 4.07 14.85
C SER A 338 9.97 5.49 14.87
N LEU A 339 9.43 6.38 14.03
CA LEU A 339 9.68 7.83 14.08
C LEU A 339 8.37 8.59 14.21
N PHE A 340 8.40 9.74 14.89
CA PHE A 340 7.23 10.60 15.02
C PHE A 340 7.56 12.09 14.82
N PHE A 341 6.56 12.82 14.34
CA PHE A 341 6.62 14.26 14.05
C PHE A 341 5.36 14.92 14.60
N GLU A 342 5.53 15.89 15.50
CA GLU A 342 4.43 16.61 16.14
C GLU A 342 4.89 18.01 16.57
N THR A 343 3.95 18.94 16.74
CA THR A 343 4.24 20.33 17.17
C THR A 343 5.24 21.05 16.25
N ARG A 344 6.47 21.37 16.66
CA ARG A 344 7.45 22.09 15.83
C ARG A 344 8.02 21.22 14.70
N ASP A 345 8.20 19.92 14.95
CA ASP A 345 8.76 18.99 13.97
C ASP A 345 7.74 18.58 12.88
N ALA A 346 6.47 19.00 13.06
CA ALA A 346 5.38 18.83 12.11
C ALA A 346 4.94 20.15 11.45
N ASP A 347 5.78 21.20 11.46
CA ASP A 347 5.51 22.44 10.72
C ASP A 347 5.80 22.30 9.21
N LEU A 348 5.41 23.29 8.39
CA LEU A 348 5.58 23.24 6.93
C LEU A 348 7.05 23.22 6.52
N THR A 349 7.93 23.88 7.26
CA THR A 349 9.37 23.91 6.96
C THR A 349 10.00 22.54 7.19
N SER A 350 9.60 21.87 8.27
CA SER A 350 10.03 20.52 8.64
C SER A 350 9.45 19.49 7.65
N TRP A 351 8.16 19.60 7.31
CA TRP A 351 7.55 18.80 6.26
C TRP A 351 8.28 18.91 4.92
N LEU A 352 8.53 20.13 4.42
CA LEU A 352 9.26 20.35 3.16
C LEU A 352 10.71 19.83 3.19
N ARG A 353 11.35 19.74 4.38
CA ARG A 353 12.66 19.09 4.52
C ARG A 353 12.57 17.56 4.41
N LEU A 354 11.48 16.94 4.88
CA LEU A 354 11.26 15.49 4.74
C LEU A 354 11.04 15.06 3.29
N LEU A 355 10.59 15.97 2.41
CA LEU A 355 10.43 15.70 0.98
C LEU A 355 11.78 15.59 0.22
N ARG A 356 12.92 15.87 0.86
CA ARG A 356 14.23 15.75 0.21
C ARG A 356 14.63 14.29 0.04
N GLY A 357 14.41 13.79 -1.18
CA GLY A 357 14.54 12.38 -1.52
C GLY A 357 13.28 11.61 -1.15
N ALA A 358 13.34 10.29 -1.25
CA ALA A 358 12.21 9.44 -0.92
C ALA A 358 12.15 9.13 0.59
N ILE A 359 10.94 8.90 1.13
CA ILE A 359 10.78 8.47 2.53
C ILE A 359 10.86 6.93 2.65
N PRO A 360 11.59 6.38 3.66
CA PRO A 360 11.83 4.95 3.81
C PRO A 360 10.74 4.20 4.60
N ALA A 361 9.61 4.84 4.92
CA ALA A 361 8.56 4.29 5.76
C ALA A 361 7.79 3.16 5.07
N ASP A 362 7.53 2.07 5.79
CA ASP A 362 6.67 0.97 5.32
C ASP A 362 5.19 1.24 5.68
N VAL A 363 4.96 1.96 6.79
CA VAL A 363 3.64 2.43 7.24
C VAL A 363 3.73 3.89 7.70
N LEU A 364 2.77 4.72 7.31
CA LEU A 364 2.60 6.10 7.76
C LEU A 364 1.22 6.29 8.41
N PHE A 365 1.21 6.78 9.65
CA PHE A 365 0.02 7.37 10.26
C PHE A 365 0.11 8.88 10.12
N MET A 366 -0.90 9.53 9.52
CA MET A 366 -0.86 10.98 9.27
C MET A 366 -2.15 11.67 9.70
N ASN A 367 -2.04 12.55 10.69
CA ASN A 367 -3.17 13.32 11.23
C ASN A 367 -3.12 14.78 10.75
N SER A 368 -4.20 15.22 10.10
CA SER A 368 -4.31 16.50 9.42
C SER A 368 -5.78 16.91 9.20
N HIS A 369 -6.05 18.12 8.73
CA HIS A 369 -7.37 18.54 8.26
C HIS A 369 -7.23 19.30 6.93
N GLY A 370 -8.35 19.51 6.24
CA GLY A 370 -8.36 20.25 4.98
C GLY A 370 -9.41 19.76 4.00
N SER A 371 -8.99 19.56 2.75
CA SER A 371 -9.85 19.30 1.60
C SER A 371 -9.11 18.39 0.60
N PRO A 372 -9.76 17.90 -0.47
CA PRO A 372 -9.09 17.05 -1.46
C PRO A 372 -7.80 17.63 -2.04
N ARG A 373 -7.58 18.95 -2.03
CA ARG A 373 -6.41 19.61 -2.64
C ARG A 373 -5.55 20.43 -1.68
N LEU A 374 -5.77 20.29 -0.37
CA LEU A 374 -5.05 21.05 0.65
C LEU A 374 -5.05 20.26 1.95
N PHE A 375 -3.89 20.14 2.59
CA PHE A 375 -3.77 19.62 3.94
C PHE A 375 -3.01 20.56 4.85
N HIS A 376 -3.46 20.62 6.10
CA HIS A 376 -2.88 21.46 7.12
C HIS A 376 -1.89 20.65 7.96
N VAL A 377 -0.73 21.25 8.17
CA VAL A 377 0.30 20.77 9.11
C VAL A 377 0.28 21.65 10.36
N SER A 378 1.24 21.48 11.26
CA SER A 378 1.28 22.20 12.53
C SER A 378 1.25 23.72 12.35
N GLY A 379 0.59 24.42 13.28
CA GLY A 379 0.35 25.87 13.20
C GLY A 379 -0.66 26.28 12.13
N ASP A 380 -1.52 25.37 11.66
CA ASP A 380 -2.48 25.57 10.56
C ASP A 380 -1.82 25.93 9.20
N GLN A 381 -0.51 25.67 9.08
CA GLN A 381 0.24 25.95 7.85
C GLN A 381 -0.19 25.00 6.72
N ARG A 382 -0.14 25.48 5.48
CA ARG A 382 -0.74 24.85 4.31
C ARG A 382 0.27 24.09 3.45
N ALA A 383 0.00 22.82 3.21
CA ALA A 383 0.70 21.97 2.25
C ALA A 383 -0.29 21.39 1.23
N TYR A 384 0.20 21.06 0.04
CA TYR A 384 -0.63 20.75 -1.12
C TYR A 384 -0.27 19.36 -1.69
N PRO A 385 -1.10 18.75 -2.57
CA PRO A 385 -0.77 17.48 -3.24
C PRO A 385 0.65 17.42 -3.83
N GLN A 386 1.15 18.51 -4.42
CA GLN A 386 2.53 18.61 -4.92
C GLN A 386 3.63 18.57 -3.83
N ASP A 387 3.25 18.64 -2.55
CA ASP A 387 4.10 18.50 -1.36
C ASP A 387 3.97 17.14 -0.67
N ILE A 388 3.34 16.13 -1.30
CA ILE A 388 3.33 14.75 -0.80
C ILE A 388 4.68 14.08 -1.09
N PRO A 389 5.34 13.39 -0.14
CA PRO A 389 6.63 12.75 -0.38
C PRO A 389 6.53 11.59 -1.36
N PHE A 390 7.58 11.40 -2.17
CA PHE A 390 7.85 10.11 -2.81
C PHE A 390 8.20 9.07 -1.76
N SER A 391 7.77 7.82 -1.93
CA SER A 391 8.20 6.72 -1.08
C SER A 391 9.35 5.93 -1.74
N GLU A 392 10.29 5.46 -0.93
CA GLU A 392 11.42 4.63 -1.38
C GLU A 392 10.96 3.19 -1.67
N LYS A 393 9.85 2.81 -1.02
CA LYS A 393 9.23 1.49 -0.94
C LYS A 393 7.71 1.64 -1.00
N PRO A 394 6.93 0.58 -1.27
CA PRO A 394 5.49 0.65 -1.22
C PRO A 394 5.04 0.99 0.21
N LEU A 395 4.13 1.96 0.35
CA LEU A 395 3.72 2.54 1.63
C LEU A 395 2.29 2.12 2.03
N ALA A 396 2.07 1.77 3.29
CA ALA A 396 0.73 1.72 3.87
C ALA A 396 0.40 3.05 4.58
N LEU A 397 -0.84 3.53 4.48
CA LEU A 397 -1.25 4.84 5.00
C LEU A 397 -2.56 4.76 5.81
N GLN A 398 -2.55 5.30 7.02
CA GLN A 398 -3.78 5.68 7.71
C GLN A 398 -3.78 7.20 7.84
N MET A 399 -4.69 7.86 7.12
CA MET A 399 -4.80 9.32 7.14
C MET A 399 -6.08 9.77 7.83
N VAL A 400 -5.93 10.43 8.98
CA VAL A 400 -6.98 11.22 9.61
C VAL A 400 -7.01 12.57 8.88
N HIS A 401 -7.86 12.68 7.85
CA HIS A 401 -8.00 13.89 7.03
C HIS A 401 -9.32 13.85 6.24
N SER A 402 -10.14 14.92 6.35
CA SER A 402 -11.42 15.02 5.64
C SER A 402 -11.26 15.04 4.12
N PHE A 403 -12.09 14.27 3.42
CA PHE A 403 -12.10 14.17 1.95
C PHE A 403 -10.81 13.61 1.31
N SER A 404 -9.91 13.00 2.08
CA SER A 404 -8.61 12.54 1.56
C SER A 404 -8.72 11.61 0.35
N LEU A 405 -9.76 10.77 0.34
CA LEU A 405 -10.10 9.79 -0.69
C LEU A 405 -11.40 10.16 -1.45
N LYS A 406 -11.73 11.45 -1.58
CA LYS A 406 -12.90 11.90 -2.36
C LYS A 406 -12.78 11.59 -3.86
N GLN A 407 -11.56 11.65 -4.38
CA GLN A 407 -11.21 11.37 -5.78
C GLN A 407 -9.87 10.59 -5.82
N PRO A 408 -9.88 9.29 -5.43
CA PRO A 408 -8.65 8.54 -5.20
C PRO A 408 -7.86 8.24 -6.47
N ALA A 409 -8.45 8.34 -7.67
CA ALA A 409 -7.74 8.24 -8.95
C ALA A 409 -7.41 9.62 -9.56
N ALA A 410 -7.34 10.68 -8.76
CA ALA A 410 -6.94 12.02 -9.22
C ALA A 410 -5.61 12.43 -8.55
N PRO A 411 -4.46 12.41 -9.26
CA PRO A 411 -3.14 12.70 -8.68
C PRO A 411 -2.96 14.17 -8.26
N ASP A 412 -3.90 15.05 -8.61
CA ASP A 412 -4.01 16.43 -8.11
C ASP A 412 -4.83 16.55 -6.83
N THR A 413 -4.97 15.44 -6.10
CA THR A 413 -5.60 15.40 -4.76
C THR A 413 -4.67 14.75 -3.75
N VAL A 414 -4.89 15.03 -2.46
CA VAL A 414 -4.02 14.58 -1.36
C VAL A 414 -3.92 13.05 -1.34
N GLY A 415 -5.04 12.34 -1.28
CA GLY A 415 -5.02 10.88 -1.27
C GLY A 415 -4.70 10.26 -2.62
N GLY A 416 -5.17 10.85 -3.73
CA GLY A 416 -4.83 10.37 -5.07
C GLY A 416 -3.33 10.49 -5.36
N ARG A 417 -2.65 11.53 -4.85
CA ARG A 417 -1.20 11.66 -4.96
C ARG A 417 -0.42 10.68 -4.10
N PHE A 418 -0.92 10.34 -2.91
CA PHE A 418 -0.32 9.28 -2.10
C PHE A 418 -0.40 7.92 -2.84
N LEU A 419 -1.54 7.62 -3.47
CA LEU A 419 -1.73 6.41 -4.27
C LEU A 419 -0.77 6.41 -5.48
N ASP A 420 -0.78 7.46 -6.30
CA ASP A 420 0.18 7.74 -7.39
C ASP A 420 1.64 7.43 -6.97
N ARG A 421 2.04 7.88 -5.77
CA ARG A 421 3.40 7.71 -5.22
C ARG A 421 3.71 6.38 -4.51
N GLY A 422 2.92 5.33 -4.71
CA GLY A 422 3.25 3.99 -4.18
C GLY A 422 2.51 3.59 -2.92
N VAL A 423 1.47 4.33 -2.48
CA VAL A 423 0.59 3.83 -1.40
C VAL A 423 -0.27 2.67 -1.91
N TYR A 424 -0.13 1.51 -1.27
CA TYR A 424 -0.82 0.26 -1.67
C TYR A 424 -1.89 -0.23 -0.68
N ALA A 425 -1.92 0.34 0.53
CA ALA A 425 -2.98 0.14 1.50
C ALA A 425 -3.31 1.48 2.15
N TYR A 426 -4.59 1.87 2.17
CA TYR A 426 -4.98 3.21 2.62
C TYR A 426 -6.35 3.23 3.33
N VAL A 427 -6.36 3.57 4.63
CA VAL A 427 -7.58 4.01 5.35
C VAL A 427 -7.69 5.54 5.34
N GLY A 428 -8.79 6.07 4.80
CA GLY A 428 -9.05 7.51 4.68
C GLY A 428 -10.54 7.82 4.48
N SER A 429 -10.92 9.08 4.22
CA SER A 429 -12.34 9.45 4.06
C SER A 429 -12.72 9.97 2.68
N VAL A 430 -13.89 9.57 2.19
CA VAL A 430 -14.39 9.97 0.86
C VAL A 430 -15.17 11.28 0.87
N ASP A 431 -15.61 11.71 2.05
CA ASP A 431 -16.31 12.97 2.29
C ASP A 431 -15.96 13.49 3.70
N GLU A 432 -16.57 14.59 4.18
CA GLU A 432 -16.37 15.12 5.54
C GLU A 432 -16.93 14.14 6.58
N PRO A 433 -16.09 13.43 7.34
CA PRO A 433 -16.52 12.33 8.19
C PRO A 433 -16.69 12.76 9.66
N TYR A 434 -16.26 13.97 10.01
CA TYR A 434 -15.92 14.43 11.36
C TYR A 434 -14.77 13.67 12.01
N LEU A 435 -14.02 14.36 12.88
CA LEU A 435 -12.81 13.83 13.52
C LEU A 435 -13.03 12.47 14.20
N THR A 436 -14.11 12.32 14.96
CA THR A 436 -14.40 11.12 15.75
C THR A 436 -14.72 9.87 14.92
N ALA A 437 -14.82 9.97 13.59
CA ALA A 437 -15.01 8.82 12.71
C ALA A 437 -13.71 8.05 12.43
N PHE A 438 -12.55 8.62 12.78
CA PHE A 438 -11.25 7.98 12.62
C PHE A 438 -10.79 7.31 13.91
N ILE A 439 -10.19 6.12 13.79
CA ILE A 439 -9.57 5.42 14.91
C ILE A 439 -8.31 6.17 15.38
N PRO A 440 -8.19 6.52 16.68
CA PRO A 440 -7.00 7.15 17.23
C PRO A 440 -5.74 6.29 17.06
N PRO A 441 -4.54 6.87 16.81
CA PRO A 441 -3.32 6.10 16.57
C PRO A 441 -2.98 5.10 17.67
N ALA A 442 -3.19 5.45 18.94
CA ALA A 442 -2.98 4.54 20.07
C ALA A 442 -3.84 3.26 20.00
N LEU A 443 -5.11 3.39 19.60
CA LEU A 443 -5.98 2.22 19.43
C LEU A 443 -5.59 1.41 18.18
N ALA A 444 -5.17 2.07 17.10
CA ALA A 444 -4.67 1.38 15.91
C ALA A 444 -3.42 0.53 16.22
N VAL A 445 -2.45 1.07 16.99
CA VAL A 445 -1.23 0.35 17.40
C VAL A 445 -1.56 -0.89 18.23
N GLU A 446 -2.42 -0.81 19.24
CA GLU A 446 -2.78 -2.00 20.04
C GLU A 446 -3.52 -3.07 19.22
N ARG A 447 -4.28 -2.66 18.20
CA ARG A 447 -4.95 -3.60 17.27
C ARG A 447 -3.96 -4.32 16.36
N LEU A 448 -2.97 -3.59 15.83
CA LEU A 448 -1.85 -4.18 15.09
C LEU A 448 -1.03 -5.14 15.97
N ALA A 449 -0.77 -4.75 17.23
CA ALA A 449 -0.10 -5.58 18.22
C ALA A 449 -0.86 -6.90 18.50
N ALA A 450 -2.20 -6.83 18.49
CA ALA A 450 -3.09 -7.98 18.66
C ALA A 450 -3.28 -8.84 17.39
N GLY A 451 -2.57 -8.56 16.28
CA GLY A 451 -2.62 -9.37 15.06
C GLY A 451 -3.75 -9.01 14.08
N VAL A 452 -4.46 -7.90 14.29
CA VAL A 452 -5.55 -7.46 13.41
C VAL A 452 -4.98 -6.86 12.11
N PRO A 453 -5.50 -7.21 10.92
CA PRO A 453 -5.04 -6.60 9.68
C PRO A 453 -5.19 -5.09 9.65
N PHE A 454 -4.26 -4.44 8.96
CA PHE A 454 -4.10 -2.99 8.96
C PHE A 454 -5.37 -2.22 8.57
N LEU A 455 -6.04 -2.64 7.49
CA LEU A 455 -7.27 -1.95 7.05
C LEU A 455 -8.39 -2.07 8.08
N LEU A 456 -8.53 -3.21 8.76
CA LEU A 456 -9.53 -3.45 9.81
C LEU A 456 -9.16 -2.73 11.12
N ALA A 457 -7.86 -2.62 11.44
CA ALA A 457 -7.37 -1.89 12.60
C ALA A 457 -7.77 -0.40 12.56
N GLY A 458 -7.84 0.19 11.37
CA GLY A 458 -8.31 1.56 11.13
C GLY A 458 -9.84 1.76 11.10
N ARG A 459 -10.67 0.75 11.38
CA ARG A 459 -12.16 0.84 11.35
C ARG A 459 -12.82 0.76 12.71
N TYR A 460 -14.01 1.34 12.82
CA TYR A 460 -14.94 1.01 13.90
C TYR A 460 -15.54 -0.39 13.70
N TRP A 461 -15.65 -1.13 14.80
CA TRP A 461 -16.27 -2.46 14.88
C TRP A 461 -17.62 -2.37 15.61
N PRO A 462 -18.53 -3.36 15.49
CA PRO A 462 -19.72 -3.42 16.32
C PRO A 462 -19.40 -3.26 17.82
N GLY A 463 -20.23 -2.53 18.55
CA GLY A 463 -19.98 -2.18 19.96
C GLY A 463 -18.88 -1.13 20.20
N GLY A 464 -18.08 -0.77 19.19
CA GLY A 464 -16.94 0.16 19.31
C GLY A 464 -17.27 1.65 19.42
N GLY A 465 -18.53 2.03 19.64
CA GLY A 465 -19.01 3.43 19.70
C GLY A 465 -19.95 3.81 18.56
N THR A 466 -20.36 5.09 18.51
CA THR A 466 -21.42 5.61 17.62
C THR A 466 -21.07 5.66 16.13
N MET A 467 -19.82 5.36 15.76
CA MET A 467 -19.28 5.44 14.39
C MET A 467 -19.19 4.06 13.69
N ASN A 468 -19.84 3.03 14.24
CA ASN A 468 -19.88 1.68 13.67
C ASN A 468 -20.92 1.49 12.53
N GLY A 469 -21.88 2.41 12.41
CA GLY A 469 -22.89 2.47 11.33
C GLY A 469 -22.31 2.71 9.93
N VAL A 470 -23.18 2.92 8.93
CA VAL A 470 -22.76 3.28 7.56
C VAL A 470 -22.19 4.70 7.56
N TRP A 471 -20.96 4.88 7.06
CA TRP A 471 -20.29 6.16 7.11
C TRP A 471 -19.31 6.42 5.95
N LYS A 472 -18.44 7.42 6.13
CA LYS A 472 -17.63 8.08 5.09
C LYS A 472 -16.16 7.63 5.05
N ILE A 473 -15.77 6.65 5.86
CA ILE A 473 -14.41 6.08 5.85
C ILE A 473 -14.35 4.97 4.79
N THR A 474 -13.32 4.94 3.96
CA THR A 474 -13.05 3.85 2.99
C THR A 474 -11.72 3.18 3.28
N ALA A 475 -11.50 2.01 2.67
CA ALA A 475 -10.28 1.22 2.80
C ALA A 475 -9.86 0.75 1.40
N ILE A 476 -8.68 1.18 0.94
CA ILE A 476 -8.04 0.78 -0.30
C ILE A 476 -6.92 -0.21 0.02
N GLY A 477 -6.68 -1.18 -0.84
CA GLY A 477 -5.74 -2.28 -0.61
C GLY A 477 -6.42 -3.57 -0.14
N ASP A 478 -5.59 -4.56 0.17
CA ASP A 478 -6.00 -5.88 0.63
C ASP A 478 -6.47 -5.84 2.12
N PRO A 479 -7.71 -6.26 2.43
CA PRO A 479 -8.23 -6.27 3.81
C PRO A 479 -7.51 -7.28 4.72
N PHE A 480 -6.78 -8.25 4.16
CA PHE A 480 -6.02 -9.25 4.90
C PHE A 480 -4.59 -8.79 5.22
N MET A 481 -4.15 -7.60 4.77
CA MET A 481 -2.77 -7.15 4.95
C MET A 481 -2.34 -7.07 6.42
N GLN A 482 -1.31 -7.85 6.78
CA GLN A 482 -0.75 -7.88 8.13
C GLN A 482 0.36 -6.84 8.34
N ALA A 483 0.22 -6.04 9.40
CA ALA A 483 1.25 -5.13 9.92
C ALA A 483 1.44 -5.41 11.42
N ILE A 484 1.86 -6.64 11.72
CA ILE A 484 2.01 -7.20 13.08
C ILE A 484 3.44 -6.99 13.61
N PRO A 485 3.65 -7.02 14.94
CA PRO A 485 4.98 -6.90 15.54
C PRO A 485 6.00 -7.80 14.85
N PRO A 486 7.20 -7.31 14.46
CA PRO A 486 8.10 -8.04 13.57
C PRO A 486 8.49 -9.44 14.07
N GLN A 487 8.57 -9.63 15.39
CA GLN A 487 8.82 -10.91 16.06
C GLN A 487 7.71 -11.97 15.86
N LEU A 488 6.50 -11.58 15.45
CA LEU A 488 5.37 -12.47 15.20
C LEU A 488 5.19 -12.84 13.71
N ARG A 489 5.81 -12.07 12.79
CA ARG A 489 5.76 -12.33 11.34
C ARG A 489 6.82 -13.36 10.96
N VAL A 490 6.42 -14.63 10.86
CA VAL A 490 7.31 -15.76 10.54
C VAL A 490 6.99 -16.31 9.16
N ILE A 491 7.68 -15.78 8.15
CA ILE A 491 7.69 -16.32 6.79
C ILE A 491 8.81 -17.36 6.70
N LYS A 492 8.50 -18.55 6.17
CA LYS A 492 9.52 -19.58 5.90
C LYS A 492 10.18 -19.30 4.55
N PRO A 493 11.51 -19.40 4.41
CA PRO A 493 12.12 -19.45 3.08
C PRO A 493 11.68 -20.73 2.36
N ALA A 494 11.42 -20.63 1.06
CA ALA A 494 11.24 -21.80 0.20
C ALA A 494 12.61 -22.47 0.00
N VAL A 495 12.69 -23.76 0.36
CA VAL A 495 13.85 -24.60 0.05
C VAL A 495 13.60 -25.27 -1.30
N ASP A 496 14.58 -25.26 -2.18
CA ASP A 496 14.51 -25.83 -3.54
C ASP A 496 13.37 -25.25 -4.41
N ALA A 497 13.24 -23.92 -4.43
CA ALA A 497 12.30 -23.22 -5.30
C ALA A 497 12.55 -23.59 -6.79
N PRO A 498 11.52 -24.03 -7.56
CA PRO A 498 11.70 -24.49 -8.93
C PRO A 498 12.42 -23.50 -9.84
N ALA A 499 13.27 -23.96 -10.75
CA ALA A 499 13.93 -23.09 -11.71
C ALA A 499 12.90 -22.34 -12.58
N ILE A 500 13.14 -21.05 -12.85
CA ILE A 500 12.32 -20.26 -13.75
C ILE A 500 12.88 -20.43 -15.17
N GLU A 501 12.19 -21.25 -15.96
CA GLU A 501 12.54 -21.54 -17.36
C GLU A 501 12.58 -20.26 -18.19
N GLY A 502 13.66 -20.09 -18.98
CA GLY A 502 13.89 -18.89 -19.79
C GLY A 502 14.22 -17.61 -19.02
N GLY A 503 14.26 -17.65 -17.68
CA GLY A 503 14.58 -16.47 -16.85
C GLY A 503 16.04 -16.05 -16.99
N VAL A 504 16.26 -14.73 -17.14
CA VAL A 504 17.60 -14.11 -17.17
C VAL A 504 17.77 -13.22 -15.93
N ASP A 505 18.90 -13.34 -15.23
CA ASP A 505 19.19 -12.51 -14.06
C ASP A 505 19.45 -11.05 -14.47
N LEU A 506 18.64 -10.15 -13.91
CA LEU A 506 18.73 -8.71 -14.10
C LEU A 506 20.09 -8.15 -13.64
N LEU A 507 20.73 -8.78 -12.66
CA LEU A 507 22.08 -8.41 -12.22
C LEU A 507 23.13 -8.70 -13.29
N ASP A 508 23.01 -9.79 -14.05
CA ASP A 508 23.93 -10.11 -15.14
C ASP A 508 23.68 -9.23 -16.38
N LEU A 509 22.42 -8.89 -16.66
CA LEU A 509 22.08 -7.86 -17.64
C LEU A 509 22.68 -6.50 -17.28
N ALA A 510 22.58 -6.08 -16.00
CA ALA A 510 23.16 -4.82 -15.53
C ALA A 510 24.68 -4.80 -15.66
N LYS A 511 25.38 -5.88 -15.29
CA LYS A 511 26.83 -6.02 -15.49
C LYS A 511 27.20 -5.89 -16.97
N ALA A 512 26.46 -6.54 -17.86
CA ALA A 512 26.72 -6.48 -19.31
C ALA A 512 26.55 -5.05 -19.85
N ALA A 513 25.46 -4.37 -19.50
CA ALA A 513 25.23 -2.97 -19.87
C ALA A 513 26.34 -2.04 -19.32
N MET A 514 26.69 -2.16 -18.03
CA MET A 514 27.79 -1.37 -17.42
C MET A 514 29.16 -1.60 -18.07
N VAL A 515 29.42 -2.78 -18.65
CA VAL A 515 30.63 -3.04 -19.43
C VAL A 515 30.54 -2.37 -20.80
N ALA A 516 29.39 -2.43 -21.47
CA ALA A 516 29.17 -1.85 -22.78
C ALA A 516 29.29 -0.31 -22.79
N VAL A 517 28.90 0.37 -21.70
CA VAL A 517 29.09 1.83 -21.49
C VAL A 517 30.52 2.30 -21.76
N LYS A 518 31.53 1.46 -21.52
CA LYS A 518 32.95 1.80 -21.73
C LYS A 518 33.34 1.91 -23.21
N THR A 519 32.54 1.32 -24.10
CA THR A 519 32.76 1.31 -25.55
C THR A 519 31.69 2.10 -26.30
N ASP A 520 30.49 2.20 -25.75
CA ASP A 520 29.38 2.99 -26.28
C ASP A 520 28.62 3.65 -25.11
N PRO A 521 28.77 4.96 -24.88
CA PRO A 521 28.05 5.69 -23.84
C PRO A 521 26.52 5.60 -23.94
N MET A 522 25.94 5.31 -25.11
CA MET A 522 24.48 5.17 -25.30
C MET A 522 23.87 4.05 -24.45
N GLU A 523 24.62 2.98 -24.19
CA GLU A 523 24.23 1.86 -23.31
C GLU A 523 24.03 2.29 -21.85
N GLY A 524 24.47 3.51 -21.51
CA GLY A 524 24.34 4.12 -20.19
C GLY A 524 22.90 4.29 -19.73
N ALA A 525 21.96 4.52 -20.66
CA ALA A 525 20.55 4.65 -20.34
C ALA A 525 19.96 3.33 -19.81
N GLU A 526 20.24 2.19 -20.46
CA GLU A 526 19.80 0.88 -20.01
C GLU A 526 20.54 0.45 -18.74
N ALA A 527 21.85 0.72 -18.63
CA ALA A 527 22.61 0.45 -17.41
C ALA A 527 22.00 1.17 -16.18
N ILE A 528 21.64 2.45 -16.30
CA ILE A 528 20.98 3.21 -15.23
C ILE A 528 19.60 2.63 -14.91
N ARG A 529 18.78 2.30 -15.91
CA ARG A 529 17.44 1.73 -15.73
C ARG A 529 17.49 0.40 -14.98
N LEU A 530 18.40 -0.49 -15.36
CA LEU A 530 18.62 -1.78 -14.70
C LEU A 530 19.11 -1.60 -13.26
N LEU A 531 20.03 -0.66 -13.01
CA LEU A 531 20.52 -0.34 -11.66
C LEU A 531 19.44 0.29 -10.76
N GLU A 532 18.54 1.11 -11.31
CA GLU A 532 17.39 1.65 -10.57
C GLU A 532 16.42 0.53 -10.14
N LEU A 533 16.10 -0.40 -11.05
CA LEU A 533 15.29 -1.60 -10.75
C LEU A 533 15.96 -2.48 -9.67
N LEU A 534 17.28 -2.70 -9.76
CA LEU A 534 18.08 -3.43 -8.77
C LEU A 534 18.20 -2.73 -7.41
N GLY A 535 17.74 -1.48 -7.28
CA GLY A 535 17.90 -0.71 -6.06
C GLY A 535 19.34 -0.25 -5.78
N ARG A 536 20.13 0.02 -6.83
CA ARG A 536 21.56 0.36 -6.76
C ARG A 536 21.81 1.81 -7.20
N ASP A 537 21.24 2.76 -6.45
CA ASP A 537 21.28 4.18 -6.81
C ASP A 537 22.70 4.75 -6.88
N GLU A 538 23.57 4.43 -5.92
CA GLU A 538 24.97 4.86 -5.91
C GLU A 538 25.68 4.52 -7.24
N LEU A 539 25.54 3.27 -7.73
CA LEU A 539 26.10 2.83 -9.00
C LEU A 539 25.43 3.50 -10.21
N ALA A 540 24.12 3.75 -10.17
CA ALA A 540 23.42 4.47 -11.23
C ALA A 540 23.92 5.93 -11.35
N VAL A 541 24.21 6.57 -10.21
CA VAL A 541 24.82 7.91 -10.14
C VAL A 541 26.28 7.90 -10.63
N GLU A 542 27.06 6.86 -10.34
CA GLU A 542 28.40 6.69 -10.92
C GLU A 542 28.35 6.53 -12.45
N ILE A 543 27.41 5.72 -12.98
CA ILE A 543 27.22 5.57 -14.43
C ILE A 543 26.80 6.91 -15.07
N TRP A 544 25.86 7.66 -14.47
CA TRP A 544 25.50 9.01 -14.92
C TRP A 544 26.74 9.92 -15.05
N LYS A 545 27.55 10.01 -14.00
CA LYS A 545 28.75 10.87 -13.96
C LYS A 545 29.80 10.46 -14.99
N ASN A 546 29.92 9.16 -15.29
CA ASN A 546 30.81 8.67 -16.35
C ASN A 546 30.31 9.03 -17.77
N ILE A 547 28.99 9.05 -17.99
CA ILE A 547 28.39 9.45 -19.27
C ILE A 547 28.56 10.96 -19.47
N GLU A 548 28.30 11.76 -18.43
CA GLU A 548 28.52 13.22 -18.47
C GLU A 548 29.99 13.55 -18.78
N ALA A 549 30.93 12.87 -18.13
CA ALA A 549 32.37 13.03 -18.37
C ALA A 549 32.85 12.57 -19.76
N SER A 550 32.00 11.97 -20.59
CA SER A 550 32.32 11.61 -21.98
C SER A 550 32.00 12.72 -23.00
N ASP A 551 31.29 13.79 -22.58
CA ASP A 551 30.77 14.86 -23.44
C ASP A 551 29.85 14.39 -24.60
N ASP A 552 29.39 13.14 -24.60
CA ASP A 552 28.47 12.59 -25.60
C ASP A 552 27.04 13.09 -25.38
N LEU A 553 26.68 14.18 -26.07
CA LEU A 553 25.37 14.83 -25.91
C LEU A 553 24.16 13.88 -26.19
N PRO A 554 24.15 13.03 -27.23
CA PRO A 554 23.15 11.97 -27.39
C PRO A 554 23.02 11.05 -26.17
N ALA A 555 24.12 10.50 -25.66
CA ALA A 555 24.11 9.58 -24.53
C ALA A 555 23.63 10.25 -23.23
N ILE A 556 24.12 11.46 -22.96
CA ILE A 556 23.68 12.30 -21.83
C ILE A 556 22.16 12.54 -21.89
N ALA A 557 21.62 12.88 -23.08
CA ALA A 557 20.19 13.11 -23.26
C ALA A 557 19.34 11.84 -23.10
N ALA A 558 19.85 10.68 -23.52
CA ALA A 558 19.20 9.39 -23.35
C ALA A 558 19.21 8.89 -21.89
N ALA A 559 20.31 9.13 -21.16
CA ALA A 559 20.49 8.71 -19.78
C ALA A 559 19.74 9.59 -18.75
N ALA A 560 19.59 10.88 -19.04
CA ALA A 560 19.05 11.88 -18.11
C ALA A 560 17.68 11.52 -17.47
N PRO A 561 16.68 10.97 -18.20
CA PRO A 561 15.40 10.57 -17.59
C PRO A 561 15.55 9.50 -16.50
N GLY A 562 16.39 8.49 -16.72
CA GLY A 562 16.64 7.43 -15.74
C GLY A 562 17.49 7.88 -14.56
N ALA A 563 18.37 8.87 -14.76
CA ALA A 563 19.24 9.38 -13.70
C ALA A 563 18.48 10.16 -12.60
N LEU A 564 17.31 10.74 -12.91
CA LEU A 564 16.56 11.59 -11.97
C LEU A 564 16.20 10.87 -10.66
N GLY A 565 15.74 9.63 -10.74
CA GLY A 565 15.30 8.84 -9.57
C GLY A 565 16.45 8.60 -8.58
N PRO A 566 17.57 7.99 -9.02
CA PRO A 566 18.77 7.82 -8.21
C PRO A 566 19.29 9.15 -7.64
N LEU A 567 19.48 10.18 -8.47
CA LEU A 567 19.99 11.49 -8.05
C LEU A 567 19.07 12.17 -7.01
N PHE A 568 17.75 12.00 -7.15
CA PHE A 568 16.77 12.49 -6.19
C PHE A 568 16.88 11.77 -4.83
N ARG A 569 17.04 10.45 -4.82
CA ARG A 569 17.16 9.63 -3.59
C ARG A 569 18.48 9.90 -2.86
N GLU A 570 19.58 10.08 -3.59
CA GLU A 570 20.87 10.55 -3.07
C GLU A 570 20.88 12.05 -2.69
N LYS A 571 19.84 12.79 -3.10
CA LYS A 571 19.62 14.22 -2.80
C LYS A 571 20.69 15.14 -3.41
N ASP A 572 21.38 14.64 -4.44
CA ASP A 572 22.49 15.27 -5.15
C ASP A 572 21.97 16.39 -6.06
N TRP A 573 21.87 17.59 -5.50
CA TRP A 573 21.19 18.73 -6.13
C TRP A 573 21.87 19.25 -7.41
N PRO A 574 23.21 19.44 -7.48
CA PRO A 574 23.87 19.91 -8.69
C PRO A 574 23.62 18.96 -9.87
N GLU A 575 23.88 17.68 -9.66
CA GLU A 575 23.75 16.61 -10.65
C GLU A 575 22.29 16.43 -11.10
N PHE A 576 21.35 16.39 -10.15
CA PHE A 576 19.92 16.34 -10.47
C PHE A 576 19.50 17.53 -11.34
N LEU A 577 20.02 18.74 -11.06
CA LEU A 577 19.67 19.94 -11.80
C LEU A 577 20.26 19.94 -13.22
N ASP A 578 21.45 19.39 -13.44
CA ASP A 578 21.97 19.21 -14.80
C ASP A 578 21.15 18.17 -15.56
N ALA A 579 21.00 16.95 -15.04
CA ALA A 579 20.18 15.89 -15.64
C ALA A 579 18.77 16.41 -16.00
N TYR A 580 18.11 17.13 -15.09
CA TYR A 580 16.80 17.74 -15.33
C TYR A 580 16.83 18.80 -16.46
N ARG A 581 17.91 19.56 -16.62
CA ARG A 581 18.09 20.52 -17.73
C ARG A 581 18.29 19.83 -19.08
N ARG A 582 18.88 18.63 -19.13
CA ARG A 582 19.05 17.82 -20.34
C ARG A 582 17.74 17.22 -20.86
N LEU A 583 16.74 17.06 -20.00
CA LEU A 583 15.42 16.55 -20.39
C LEU A 583 14.77 17.39 -21.49
N SER A 584 14.21 16.72 -22.50
CA SER A 584 13.27 17.32 -23.44
C SER A 584 12.05 17.91 -22.71
N LEU A 585 11.34 18.86 -23.33
CA LEU A 585 10.13 19.45 -22.71
C LEU A 585 9.04 18.41 -22.45
N GLU A 586 8.95 17.38 -23.28
CA GLU A 586 8.01 16.26 -23.15
C GLU A 586 8.40 15.33 -22.00
N SER A 587 9.69 15.07 -21.81
CA SER A 587 10.24 14.27 -20.70
C SER A 587 10.15 14.96 -19.33
N ARG A 588 9.89 16.28 -19.28
CA ARG A 588 9.67 17.04 -18.03
C ARG A 588 8.27 16.83 -17.47
N GLY A 589 7.98 15.57 -17.14
CA GLY A 589 6.72 15.12 -16.56
C GLY A 589 6.45 15.65 -15.15
N ARG A 590 5.28 15.28 -14.65
CA ARG A 590 4.75 15.62 -13.31
C ARG A 590 5.76 15.31 -12.18
N ASP A 591 6.31 14.10 -12.17
CA ASP A 591 7.18 13.66 -11.08
C ASP A 591 8.60 14.21 -11.16
N ALA A 592 9.17 14.35 -12.36
CA ALA A 592 10.44 15.05 -12.56
C ALA A 592 10.38 16.49 -12.00
N ARG A 593 9.26 17.21 -12.25
CA ARG A 593 9.02 18.55 -11.68
C ARG A 593 8.83 18.51 -10.17
N ASP A 594 8.10 17.53 -9.64
CA ASP A 594 7.91 17.40 -8.19
C ASP A 594 9.24 17.12 -7.49
N MET A 595 10.09 16.22 -8.01
CA MET A 595 11.45 15.98 -7.51
C MET A 595 12.32 17.25 -7.53
N LEU A 596 12.29 18.00 -8.63
CA LEU A 596 12.98 19.30 -8.73
C LEU A 596 12.55 20.25 -7.62
N TRP A 597 11.24 20.43 -7.40
CA TRP A 597 10.72 21.34 -6.37
C TRP A 597 10.94 20.83 -4.95
N HIS A 598 10.91 19.52 -4.73
CA HIS A 598 11.22 18.89 -3.44
C HIS A 598 12.69 19.10 -3.05
N LEU A 599 13.63 19.04 -3.99
CA LEU A 599 15.02 19.39 -3.75
C LEU A 599 15.25 20.91 -3.65
N ALA A 600 14.59 21.70 -4.50
CA ALA A 600 14.79 23.15 -4.58
C ALA A 600 14.20 23.91 -3.39
N THR A 601 12.96 23.60 -2.98
CA THR A 601 12.20 24.41 -2.00
C THR A 601 12.96 24.65 -0.68
N PRO A 602 13.54 23.63 -0.02
CA PRO A 602 14.30 23.83 1.21
C PRO A 602 15.64 24.56 1.03
N ARG A 603 16.07 24.75 -0.23
CA ARG A 603 17.34 25.39 -0.61
C ARG A 603 17.17 26.82 -1.14
N LEU A 604 15.96 27.28 -1.48
CA LEU A 604 15.70 28.58 -2.15
C LEU A 604 16.35 29.80 -1.47
N ASN A 605 16.47 29.81 -0.14
CA ASN A 605 17.17 30.87 0.61
C ASN A 605 18.67 30.96 0.27
N GLY A 606 19.30 29.82 -0.02
CA GLY A 606 20.74 29.72 -0.32
C GLY A 606 21.08 29.81 -1.82
N ILE A 607 20.09 29.75 -2.72
CA ILE A 607 20.35 29.90 -4.17
C ILE A 607 20.56 31.39 -4.46
N SER A 608 21.76 31.75 -4.93
CA SER A 608 22.14 33.10 -5.38
C SER A 608 22.32 33.22 -6.89
N ASP A 609 22.38 32.10 -7.61
CA ASP A 609 22.54 32.07 -9.06
C ASP A 609 21.29 32.59 -9.80
N PRO A 610 21.40 33.67 -10.59
CA PRO A 610 20.29 34.19 -11.40
C PRO A 610 19.69 33.17 -12.35
N ASP A 611 20.52 32.36 -13.02
CA ASP A 611 20.06 31.46 -14.07
C ASP A 611 19.25 30.29 -13.48
N THR A 612 19.67 29.75 -12.32
CA THR A 612 18.90 28.75 -11.58
C THR A 612 17.57 29.31 -11.04
N ILE A 613 17.54 30.54 -10.53
CA ILE A 613 16.29 31.17 -10.07
C ILE A 613 15.33 31.46 -11.24
N ALA A 614 15.84 31.97 -12.37
CA ALA A 614 15.08 32.17 -13.59
C ALA A 614 14.56 30.85 -14.17
N PHE A 615 15.38 29.79 -14.16
CA PHE A 615 15.00 28.45 -14.59
C PHE A 615 13.86 27.88 -13.73
N LEU A 616 13.96 27.96 -12.40
CA LEU A 616 12.91 27.53 -11.49
C LEU A 616 11.58 28.28 -11.72
N SER A 617 11.64 29.57 -12.07
CA SER A 617 10.45 30.34 -12.48
C SER A 617 9.78 29.81 -13.75
N GLY A 618 10.47 29.02 -14.59
CA GLY A 618 9.89 28.35 -15.75
C GLY A 618 9.40 26.92 -15.46
N GLN A 619 9.63 26.38 -14.26
CA GLN A 619 9.27 25.00 -13.87
C GLN A 619 8.12 24.92 -12.85
N VAL A 620 7.40 26.03 -12.61
CA VAL A 620 6.22 26.09 -11.72
C VAL A 620 5.18 25.02 -12.06
N ARG A 621 4.61 24.36 -11.04
CA ARG A 621 3.74 23.20 -11.21
C ARG A 621 2.27 23.56 -11.38
N SER A 622 1.67 23.00 -12.43
CA SER A 622 0.22 22.93 -12.65
C SER A 622 -0.39 21.76 -11.86
N PRO A 623 -1.64 21.81 -11.39
CA PRO A 623 -2.68 22.84 -11.60
C PRO A 623 -2.74 23.91 -10.49
N MET A 624 -1.71 24.04 -9.64
CA MET A 624 -1.68 25.00 -8.53
C MET A 624 -0.41 25.89 -8.59
N PRO A 625 -0.20 26.65 -9.69
CA PRO A 625 1.01 27.42 -9.90
C PRO A 625 1.27 28.46 -8.80
N ALA A 626 0.20 28.98 -8.19
CA ALA A 626 0.28 29.94 -7.08
C ALA A 626 1.05 29.41 -5.86
N VAL A 627 1.09 28.09 -5.62
CA VAL A 627 1.80 27.50 -4.46
C VAL A 627 3.31 27.64 -4.61
N ASP A 628 3.83 27.34 -5.79
CA ASP A 628 5.26 27.44 -6.07
C ASP A 628 5.69 28.90 -6.25
N LEU A 629 4.84 29.72 -6.87
CA LEU A 629 5.08 31.16 -7.03
C LEU A 629 5.10 31.89 -5.67
N GLU A 630 4.19 31.59 -4.75
CA GLU A 630 4.21 32.17 -3.39
C GLU A 630 5.54 31.92 -2.67
N ARG A 631 6.12 30.72 -2.86
CA ARG A 631 7.43 30.35 -2.32
C ARG A 631 8.58 31.02 -3.07
N LEU A 632 8.49 31.14 -4.39
CA LEU A 632 9.58 31.62 -5.24
C LEU A 632 9.68 33.16 -5.30
N MET A 633 8.57 33.89 -5.16
CA MET A 633 8.51 35.36 -5.29
C MET A 633 9.58 36.12 -4.48
N PRO A 634 9.79 35.86 -3.17
CA PRO A 634 10.80 36.58 -2.39
C PRO A 634 12.24 36.34 -2.88
N HIS A 635 12.49 35.20 -3.52
CA HIS A 635 13.81 34.83 -4.02
C HIS A 635 14.05 35.39 -5.43
N LEU A 636 13.00 35.49 -6.27
CA LEU A 636 13.03 36.24 -7.52
C LEU A 636 13.36 37.71 -7.26
N ASP A 637 12.66 38.37 -6.33
CA ASP A 637 12.91 39.77 -6.01
C ASP A 637 14.31 40.00 -5.39
N ARG A 638 14.83 39.03 -4.63
CA ARG A 638 16.17 39.06 -4.03
C ARG A 638 17.29 38.91 -5.07
N VAL A 639 17.13 38.04 -6.07
CA VAL A 639 18.21 37.63 -7.00
C VAL A 639 18.13 38.36 -8.34
N LEU A 640 16.93 38.54 -8.89
CA LEU A 640 16.70 39.19 -10.19
C LEU A 640 16.26 40.66 -10.06
N GLY A 641 16.08 41.15 -8.84
CA GLY A 641 15.72 42.53 -8.54
C GLY A 641 14.23 42.74 -8.28
N ARG A 642 13.92 43.82 -7.56
CA ARG A 642 12.59 44.14 -7.03
C ARG A 642 11.54 44.22 -8.14
N GLY A 643 10.53 43.36 -8.06
CA GLY A 643 9.40 43.29 -8.99
C GLY A 643 9.44 42.05 -9.90
N ALA A 644 10.57 41.33 -9.96
CA ALA A 644 10.69 40.09 -10.71
C ALA A 644 9.71 39.01 -10.24
N GLY A 645 9.45 38.90 -8.93
CA GLY A 645 8.45 37.99 -8.38
C GLY A 645 7.04 38.31 -8.87
N ARG A 646 6.68 39.60 -8.88
CA ARG A 646 5.38 40.07 -9.38
C ARG A 646 5.23 39.86 -10.90
N ALA A 647 6.28 40.11 -11.67
CA ALA A 647 6.30 39.86 -13.10
C ALA A 647 6.14 38.36 -13.43
N ALA A 648 6.75 37.47 -12.64
CA ALA A 648 6.56 36.03 -12.79
C ALA A 648 5.10 35.62 -12.58
N VAL A 649 4.43 36.09 -11.51
CA VAL A 649 3.00 35.82 -11.28
C VAL A 649 2.12 36.34 -12.41
N GLN A 650 2.42 37.52 -12.95
CA GLN A 650 1.66 38.13 -14.04
C GLN A 650 1.69 37.27 -15.31
N ARG A 651 2.85 36.72 -15.70
CA ARG A 651 2.97 35.80 -16.85
C ARG A 651 2.07 34.57 -16.69
N TYR A 652 2.15 33.89 -15.54
CA TYR A 652 1.28 32.74 -15.28
C TYR A 652 -0.21 33.11 -15.22
N LEU A 653 -0.57 34.33 -14.80
CA LEU A 653 -1.95 34.80 -14.79
C LEU A 653 -2.49 35.12 -16.20
N GLU A 654 -1.64 35.42 -17.16
CA GLU A 654 -2.02 35.62 -18.56
C GLU A 654 -2.39 34.28 -19.21
N ASP A 655 -1.56 33.25 -19.03
CA ASP A 655 -1.75 31.91 -19.62
C ASP A 655 -2.78 31.03 -18.88
N GLU A 656 -3.04 31.27 -17.59
CA GLU A 656 -3.90 30.39 -16.77
C GLU A 656 -5.39 30.48 -17.15
N SER A 657 -5.98 29.40 -17.63
CA SER A 657 -7.41 29.33 -17.99
C SER A 657 -8.31 28.93 -16.81
N ASN A 658 -7.77 28.27 -15.78
CA ASN A 658 -8.55 27.78 -14.65
C ASN A 658 -8.93 28.91 -13.68
N ALA A 659 -10.23 29.21 -13.58
CA ALA A 659 -10.74 30.30 -12.73
C ALA A 659 -10.30 30.22 -11.26
N SER A 660 -10.11 29.02 -10.69
CA SER A 660 -9.63 28.87 -9.31
C SER A 660 -8.14 29.19 -9.19
N ALA A 661 -7.32 28.78 -10.17
CA ALA A 661 -5.90 29.09 -10.20
C ALA A 661 -5.66 30.58 -10.50
N ARG A 662 -6.39 31.18 -11.47
CA ARG A 662 -6.40 32.64 -11.71
C ARG A 662 -6.68 33.42 -10.43
N LYS A 663 -7.71 33.02 -9.66
CA LYS A 663 -8.05 33.67 -8.38
C LYS A 663 -6.94 33.53 -7.33
N ALA A 664 -6.26 32.39 -7.26
CA ALA A 664 -5.13 32.19 -6.36
C ALA A 664 -3.93 33.07 -6.75
N LEU A 665 -3.58 33.13 -8.04
CA LEU A 665 -2.51 33.98 -8.59
C LEU A 665 -2.80 35.48 -8.35
N GLN A 666 -4.03 35.93 -8.61
CA GLN A 666 -4.47 37.29 -8.29
C GLN A 666 -4.30 37.62 -6.79
N GLY A 667 -4.53 36.66 -5.90
CA GLY A 667 -4.30 36.81 -4.46
C GLY A 667 -2.85 37.11 -4.09
N LEU A 668 -1.87 36.62 -4.87
CA LEU A 668 -0.44 36.92 -4.65
C LEU A 668 -0.08 38.35 -5.04
N LEU A 669 -0.76 38.93 -6.04
CA LEU A 669 -0.51 40.32 -6.49
C LEU A 669 -1.04 41.39 -5.53
N VAL A 670 -1.90 40.99 -4.58
CA VAL A 670 -2.55 41.87 -3.58
C VAL A 670 -1.83 41.82 -2.22
N LYS A 671 -1.11 40.73 -1.92
CA LYS A 671 -0.21 40.66 -0.76
C LYS A 671 0.92 41.69 -0.96
N LYS A 672 1.10 42.57 0.04
CA LYS A 672 2.17 43.57 0.08
C LYS A 672 3.39 43.06 0.83
#